data_AF-A0A8T8X5A6-F1
#
_entry.id   AF-A0A8T8X5A6-F1
#
_cell.length_a   1.000
_cell.length_b   1.000
_cell.length_c   1.000
_cell.angle_alpha   90.00
_cell.angle_beta   90.00
_cell.angle_gamma   90.00
#
_symmetry.space_group_name_H-M   'P 1'
#
loop_
_entity.id
_entity.type
_entity.pdbx_description
1 polymer ?
#
loop_
_entity_poly.entity_id
_entity_poly.type
_entity_poly.pdbx_seq_one_letter_code
_entity_poly.pdbx_strand_id
1 'polypeptide(L)'
;MGSDSHSKPSSVLQRVAKVAHTWKRDSAMLQFLISFLAKPSPTIQMANEREHTVWLFDNTAYQAPMSRSTELNLWRAEIVACVFQRDSRKDLSKLVAMVADLIGLDGEIGTEKETRHRIAERLQPFLHHTTPAHLIMLETPLPNNATQIHQIGPTDDSGIISQTVGVTSRHITDGAKLRSYLRGWASEVTMSTTYASAEGWLVISDIDDTIKYTKTSESTGILRTTFVEEPKPIVGMPQLYAKLQQDLAPTWFYLSASPHNLYPFLHGFIHTYFNPGTLILRDTSWLDVSELVKSFTVNTMEYKVDRAEKIHGWFPRRKVLCIGDSTQKDPEAYAELYKRHPDWIQAIWIRKVTDVPHLDEQNSPKRFKAAFDVEPESRKSTTMDEQTTVPSTMRALYYRPASTAITDLTSLDAPRVDSCVEFDSGFQTPMPSGNEYLIKVKTAAFCHDELRLATILNPSKSIPQIPLHCFCGTVVDTPKHDHRNPGGPKFKVGDVVFGLVNYTRDGAAADYVVASEDEIALKPNNISAAEAAAIPLPALTAWQSLFTYAGFVPEDVKGMKRQLRVLVTNSRNSEVGAQALQLLRSRSLFPNQLPWVCATCDAEDQDDYLRQEHEIDEILYAPLPLPQDYDLGAIFRQNRWAPVDLVIDCAGRQMFQQAHSPRVVKSNGVVVTAVDSTPAQNRDSDGNAEPPQNGVLSRFVAVRPDGEALARIAQLVESDVIRGRVESIHDIERGADMLASGAAGAGGGRRGGMMVIHVN
;
A
#
# COMPACT_ATOMS: atom_id res chain seq x y z
N MET A 1 -59.17 -32.60 51.58
CA MET A 1 -58.30 -33.35 50.65
C MET A 1 -58.33 -32.52 49.36
N GLY A 2 -57.45 -31.55 49.13
CA GLY A 2 -55.98 -31.58 49.03
C GLY A 2 -55.66 -31.41 47.53
N SER A 3 -54.73 -30.60 47.04
CA SER A 3 -53.80 -29.60 47.58
C SER A 3 -53.27 -28.78 46.39
N ASP A 4 -52.81 -27.56 46.69
CA ASP A 4 -52.23 -26.50 45.87
C ASP A 4 -51.29 -26.86 44.69
N SER A 5 -51.33 -26.05 43.63
CA SER A 5 -50.16 -25.23 43.19
C SER A 5 -50.50 -24.26 42.03
N HIS A 6 -50.43 -22.96 42.32
CA HIS A 6 -50.29 -21.86 41.36
C HIS A 6 -48.82 -21.44 41.26
N SER A 7 -48.33 -21.01 40.09
CA SER A 7 -47.79 -19.64 39.87
C SER A 7 -46.92 -19.51 38.60
N LYS A 8 -46.98 -18.29 38.07
CA LYS A 8 -46.28 -17.70 36.90
C LYS A 8 -44.85 -17.23 37.30
N PRO A 9 -44.01 -16.71 36.37
CA PRO A 9 -42.57 -16.95 36.30
C PRO A 9 -41.72 -16.12 37.27
N SER A 10 -40.60 -16.70 37.70
CA SER A 10 -39.64 -16.12 38.64
C SER A 10 -38.75 -15.06 37.99
N SER A 11 -38.98 -13.82 38.43
CA SER A 11 -38.06 -12.69 38.31
C SER A 11 -36.77 -12.94 39.10
N VAL A 12 -35.67 -12.45 38.54
CA VAL A 12 -34.29 -12.39 39.04
C VAL A 12 -34.12 -11.83 40.48
N LEU A 13 -35.18 -11.27 41.07
CA LEU A 13 -35.22 -10.73 42.44
C LEU A 13 -35.19 -11.78 43.58
N GLN A 14 -35.32 -13.09 43.30
CA GLN A 14 -35.15 -14.13 44.33
C GLN A 14 -33.73 -14.67 44.48
N ARG A 15 -32.78 -14.31 43.59
CA ARG A 15 -31.35 -14.63 43.79
C ARG A 15 -30.60 -13.61 44.65
N VAL A 16 -31.22 -12.48 44.97
CA VAL A 16 -30.59 -11.40 45.78
C VAL A 16 -30.93 -11.53 47.28
N ALA A 17 -31.94 -12.30 47.66
CA ALA A 17 -32.40 -12.38 49.05
C ALA A 17 -31.78 -13.50 49.91
N LYS A 18 -30.85 -14.31 49.37
CA LYS A 18 -30.27 -15.47 50.09
C LYS A 18 -28.84 -15.28 50.60
N VAL A 19 -28.31 -14.05 50.58
CA VAL A 19 -26.97 -13.73 51.14
C VAL A 19 -27.04 -12.72 52.29
N ALA A 20 -28.24 -12.30 52.69
CA ALA A 20 -28.45 -11.39 53.82
C ALA A 20 -28.89 -12.14 55.08
N HIS A 21 -28.04 -13.01 55.63
CA HIS A 21 -27.98 -13.27 57.08
C HIS A 21 -26.82 -14.21 57.44
N THR A 22 -25.61 -13.75 57.18
CA THR A 22 -24.44 -14.24 57.90
C THR A 22 -23.37 -13.14 57.88
N TRP A 23 -23.02 -12.71 59.10
CA TRP A 23 -21.79 -12.02 59.49
C TRP A 23 -21.86 -10.49 59.65
N LYS A 24 -22.22 -10.12 60.89
CA LYS A 24 -21.67 -8.97 61.62
C LYS A 24 -20.13 -9.07 61.67
N ARG A 25 -19.50 -7.88 61.65
CA ARG A 25 -18.07 -7.55 61.71
C ARG A 25 -17.34 -7.66 60.37
N ASP A 26 -17.23 -6.52 59.69
CA ASP A 26 -15.92 -5.88 59.51
C ASP A 26 -16.06 -4.37 59.30
N SER A 27 -15.35 -3.62 60.14
CA SER A 27 -15.30 -2.14 60.19
C SER A 27 -14.70 -1.50 58.93
N ALA A 28 -14.37 -2.26 57.89
CA ALA A 28 -13.65 -1.77 56.73
C ALA A 28 -14.51 -0.97 55.75
N MET A 29 -15.79 -1.34 55.56
CA MET A 29 -16.64 -0.69 54.55
C MET A 29 -17.20 0.66 55.02
N LEU A 30 -17.46 0.79 56.33
CA LEU A 30 -17.84 2.07 56.94
C LEU A 30 -16.62 3.00 57.06
N GLN A 31 -15.42 2.47 57.35
CA GLN A 31 -14.18 3.25 57.28
C GLN A 31 -13.82 3.65 55.85
N PHE A 32 -14.17 2.84 54.84
CA PHE A 32 -13.99 3.18 53.42
C PHE A 32 -14.95 4.29 52.99
N LEU A 33 -16.23 4.22 53.37
CA LEU A 33 -17.20 5.28 53.11
C LEU A 33 -16.89 6.58 53.87
N ILE A 34 -16.36 6.47 55.10
CA ILE A 34 -15.92 7.64 55.88
C ILE A 34 -14.59 8.18 55.34
N SER A 35 -13.65 7.35 54.85
CA SER A 35 -12.40 7.83 54.24
C SER A 35 -12.60 8.45 52.85
N PHE A 36 -13.64 8.03 52.12
CA PHE A 36 -14.05 8.64 50.86
C PHE A 36 -14.79 9.98 51.06
N LEU A 37 -15.53 10.12 52.16
CA LEU A 37 -16.22 11.37 52.54
C LEU A 37 -15.36 12.32 53.38
N ALA A 38 -14.17 11.91 53.83
CA ALA A 38 -13.27 12.68 54.70
C ALA A 38 -11.92 13.06 54.07
N LYS A 39 -11.73 12.94 52.75
CA LYS A 39 -10.69 13.74 52.09
C LYS A 39 -11.22 15.18 52.05
N PRO A 40 -10.56 16.17 52.67
CA PRO A 40 -10.93 17.56 52.46
C PRO A 40 -10.93 17.81 50.96
N SER A 41 -11.99 18.43 50.44
CA SER A 41 -12.00 18.88 49.05
C SER A 41 -10.70 19.65 48.82
N PRO A 42 -9.90 19.29 47.81
CA PRO A 42 -8.62 19.93 47.57
C PRO A 42 -8.85 21.45 47.49
N THR A 43 -8.14 22.20 48.32
CA THR A 43 -8.28 23.65 48.37
C THR A 43 -7.94 24.21 47.00
N ILE A 44 -8.86 24.96 46.40
CA ILE A 44 -8.65 25.56 45.08
C ILE A 44 -7.45 26.51 45.14
N GLN A 45 -6.48 26.32 44.26
CA GLN A 45 -5.25 27.11 44.20
C GLN A 45 -5.03 27.70 42.81
N MET A 46 -4.24 28.77 42.73
CA MET A 46 -3.79 29.32 41.46
C MET A 46 -2.55 28.57 40.98
N ALA A 47 -2.56 28.08 39.73
CA ALA A 47 -1.37 27.52 39.13
C ALA A 47 -0.29 28.60 38.96
N ASN A 48 0.95 28.26 39.28
CA ASN A 48 2.09 29.17 39.23
C ASN A 48 3.28 28.54 38.52
N GLU A 49 4.08 29.36 37.83
CA GLU A 49 5.21 28.92 37.00
C GLU A 49 6.32 28.21 37.77
N ARG A 50 6.45 28.48 39.08
CA ARG A 50 7.51 27.88 39.91
C ARG A 50 7.24 26.42 40.22
N GLU A 51 5.98 26.08 40.49
CA GLU A 51 5.58 24.76 40.95
C GLU A 51 4.86 23.94 39.89
N HIS A 52 4.40 24.56 38.81
CA HIS A 52 3.54 23.91 37.82
C HIS A 52 4.06 24.04 36.40
N THR A 53 3.65 23.12 35.55
CA THR A 53 3.74 23.20 34.08
C THR A 53 2.32 23.17 33.54
N VAL A 54 1.98 24.09 32.62
CA VAL A 54 0.64 24.19 32.03
C VAL A 54 0.73 24.02 30.52
N TRP A 55 -0.13 23.18 29.97
CA TRP A 55 -0.36 23.11 28.53
C TRP A 55 -1.70 23.74 28.20
N LEU A 56 -1.71 24.59 27.17
CA LEU A 56 -2.93 25.17 26.60
C LEU A 56 -3.13 24.60 25.21
N PHE A 57 -4.36 24.20 24.90
CA PHE A 57 -4.68 23.49 23.66
C PHE A 57 -5.30 24.45 22.64
N ASP A 58 -4.79 24.43 21.41
CA ASP A 58 -5.35 25.19 20.30
C ASP A 58 -6.80 24.80 20.05
N ASN A 59 -7.66 25.80 19.83
CA ASN A 59 -9.10 25.60 19.76
C ASN A 59 -9.76 26.43 18.66
N THR A 60 -11.05 26.17 18.47
CA THR A 60 -11.88 26.88 17.52
C THR A 60 -13.03 27.56 18.26
N ALA A 61 -13.20 28.86 18.04
CA ALA A 61 -14.35 29.61 18.52
C ALA A 61 -15.52 29.48 17.53
N TYR A 62 -16.72 29.31 18.06
CA TYR A 62 -17.98 29.19 17.31
C TYR A 62 -18.97 30.27 17.73
N GLN A 63 -19.94 30.56 16.87
CA GLN A 63 -21.03 31.49 17.18
C GLN A 63 -22.19 30.73 17.81
N ALA A 64 -22.58 31.10 19.03
CA ALA A 64 -23.73 30.50 19.69
C ALA A 64 -25.02 30.77 18.89
N PRO A 65 -25.97 29.81 18.80
CA PRO A 65 -27.26 30.04 18.17
C PRO A 65 -27.99 31.24 18.82
N MET A 66 -28.48 32.17 18.00
CA MET A 66 -29.17 33.37 18.47
C MET A 66 -30.40 33.02 19.33
N SER A 67 -30.35 33.29 20.63
CA SER A 67 -31.56 33.43 21.45
C SER A 67 -32.22 34.77 21.12
N ARG A 68 -33.55 34.79 21.03
CA ARG A 68 -34.37 35.97 20.69
C ARG A 68 -34.30 37.05 21.79
N SER A 69 -33.17 37.74 21.92
CA SER A 69 -33.07 39.05 22.59
C SER A 69 -31.72 39.70 22.27
N THR A 70 -31.79 40.81 21.53
CA THR A 70 -30.84 41.93 21.40
C THR A 70 -29.37 41.75 21.81
N GLU A 71 -28.52 42.00 20.81
CA GLU A 71 -27.15 42.56 20.86
C GLU A 71 -25.98 41.69 21.36
N LEU A 72 -25.34 41.01 20.38
CA LEU A 72 -23.89 40.83 20.14
C LEU A 72 -23.65 39.44 19.51
N ASN A 73 -22.86 39.36 18.43
CA ASN A 73 -22.31 38.10 17.94
C ASN A 73 -21.35 37.54 19.00
N LEU A 74 -21.88 36.74 19.92
CA LEU A 74 -21.13 36.23 21.05
C LEU A 74 -20.40 34.96 20.64
N TRP A 75 -19.10 35.10 20.40
CA TRP A 75 -18.22 33.98 20.15
C TRP A 75 -18.05 33.17 21.42
N ARG A 76 -18.01 31.84 21.30
CA ARG A 76 -17.69 30.92 22.39
C ARG A 76 -16.54 30.03 21.96
N ALA A 77 -15.60 29.79 22.86
CA ALA A 77 -14.51 28.85 22.64
C ALA A 77 -14.40 27.92 23.83
N GLU A 78 -14.23 26.63 23.58
CA GLU A 78 -13.87 25.69 24.63
C GLU A 78 -12.37 25.76 24.88
N ILE A 79 -11.98 26.15 26.09
CA ILE A 79 -10.59 26.18 26.53
C ILE A 79 -10.28 24.83 27.18
N VAL A 80 -9.31 24.12 26.61
CA VAL A 80 -8.74 22.91 27.21
C VAL A 80 -7.34 23.21 27.70
N ALA A 81 -7.06 22.87 28.96
CA ALA A 81 -5.75 23.05 29.57
C ALA A 81 -5.40 21.89 30.51
N CYS A 82 -4.13 21.52 30.59
CA CYS A 82 -3.64 20.53 31.54
C CYS A 82 -2.65 21.18 32.51
N VAL A 83 -2.81 20.93 33.81
CA VAL A 83 -1.90 21.44 34.85
C VAL A 83 -1.17 20.27 35.49
N PHE A 84 0.15 20.39 35.52
CA PHE A 84 1.07 19.38 36.01
C PHE A 84 1.95 19.93 37.12
N GLN A 85 2.34 19.08 38.07
CA GLN A 85 3.37 19.40 39.05
C GLN A 85 4.75 19.41 38.38
N ARG A 86 5.50 20.50 38.55
CA ARG A 86 6.87 20.63 38.09
C ARG A 86 7.79 19.70 38.88
N ASP A 87 8.78 19.11 38.21
CA ASP A 87 9.80 18.23 38.81
C ASP A 87 9.28 17.00 39.57
N SER A 88 8.09 16.51 39.23
CA SER A 88 7.43 15.39 39.93
C SER A 88 8.05 14.00 39.72
N ARG A 89 9.18 13.87 38.99
CA ARG A 89 9.70 12.57 38.54
C ARG A 89 10.39 11.79 39.66
N LYS A 90 9.92 10.57 39.93
CA LYS A 90 10.65 9.61 40.78
C LYS A 90 11.22 8.36 40.11
N ASP A 91 10.88 8.00 38.85
CA ASP A 91 11.52 6.83 38.20
C ASP A 91 11.32 6.79 36.64
N LEU A 92 11.85 7.76 35.89
CA LEU A 92 11.85 7.74 34.40
C LEU A 92 12.50 6.47 33.84
N SER A 93 13.59 6.02 34.46
CA SER A 93 14.37 4.86 34.00
C SER A 93 13.56 3.56 34.01
N LYS A 94 12.66 3.37 34.98
CA LYS A 94 11.80 2.17 35.05
C LYS A 94 10.75 2.17 33.95
N LEU A 95 10.19 3.33 33.61
CA LEU A 95 9.18 3.46 32.57
C LEU A 95 9.78 3.23 31.17
N VAL A 96 10.96 3.81 30.92
CA VAL A 96 11.72 3.60 29.68
C VAL A 96 12.08 2.12 29.53
N ALA A 97 12.51 1.46 30.61
CA ALA A 97 12.78 0.01 30.59
C ALA A 97 11.51 -0.80 30.26
N MET A 98 10.38 -0.51 30.90
CA MET A 98 9.12 -1.21 30.66
C MET A 98 8.63 -1.08 29.21
N VAL A 99 8.72 0.13 28.62
CA VAL A 99 8.33 0.36 27.21
C VAL A 99 9.32 -0.31 26.26
N ALA A 100 10.62 -0.30 26.59
CA ALA A 100 11.64 -0.99 25.80
C ALA A 100 11.41 -2.52 25.80
N ASP A 101 11.13 -3.11 26.96
CA ASP A 101 10.82 -4.55 27.10
C ASP A 101 9.58 -4.93 26.30
N LEU A 102 8.52 -4.11 26.35
CA LEU A 102 7.25 -4.41 25.69
C LEU A 102 7.32 -4.30 24.15
N ILE A 103 8.27 -3.55 23.62
CA ILE A 103 8.51 -3.41 22.17
C ILE A 103 9.56 -4.43 21.67
N GLY A 104 10.19 -5.20 22.57
CA GLY A 104 11.25 -6.16 22.22
C GLY A 104 12.58 -5.49 21.86
N LEU A 105 12.91 -4.37 22.52
CA LEU A 105 14.16 -3.62 22.31
C LEU A 105 15.32 -4.13 23.19
N ASP A 106 15.18 -5.26 23.86
CA ASP A 106 16.16 -5.90 24.74
C ASP A 106 17.41 -6.47 24.02
N GLY A 107 17.48 -6.37 22.68
CA GLY A 107 18.66 -6.63 21.85
C GLY A 107 19.54 -5.41 21.53
N GLU A 108 20.37 -5.48 20.46
CA GLU A 108 21.32 -4.43 20.07
C GLU A 108 20.65 -3.05 19.84
N ILE A 109 19.41 -3.02 19.34
CA ILE A 109 18.65 -1.80 19.03
C ILE A 109 18.35 -0.96 20.28
N GLY A 110 18.12 -1.60 21.44
CA GLY A 110 17.90 -0.87 22.69
C GLY A 110 19.18 -0.32 23.32
N THR A 111 20.36 -0.60 22.76
CA THR A 111 21.64 -0.04 23.25
C THR A 111 21.97 1.32 22.63
N GLU A 112 21.28 1.70 21.56
CA GLU A 112 21.45 3.00 20.91
C GLU A 112 21.01 4.14 21.82
N LYS A 113 21.97 5.02 22.14
CA LYS A 113 21.76 6.16 23.03
C LYS A 113 20.69 7.12 22.53
N GLU A 114 20.60 7.32 21.21
CA GLU A 114 19.62 8.19 20.56
C GLU A 114 18.19 7.65 20.69
N THR A 115 18.02 6.35 20.45
CA THR A 115 16.71 5.67 20.58
C THR A 115 16.18 5.73 22.01
N ARG A 116 17.03 5.46 23.03
CA ARG A 116 16.64 5.63 24.43
C ARG A 116 16.33 7.09 24.80
N HIS A 117 17.08 8.04 24.25
CA HIS A 117 16.84 9.46 24.48
C HIS A 117 15.47 9.89 23.95
N ARG A 118 15.14 9.48 22.71
CA ARG A 118 13.84 9.75 22.08
C ARG A 118 12.67 9.14 22.88
N ILE A 119 12.80 7.89 23.32
CA ILE A 119 11.77 7.25 24.17
C ILE A 119 11.59 8.03 25.47
N ALA A 120 12.69 8.42 26.13
CA ALA A 120 12.65 9.16 27.38
C ALA A 120 12.03 10.56 27.23
N GLU A 121 12.32 11.25 26.14
CA GLU A 121 11.74 12.55 25.79
C GLU A 121 10.23 12.43 25.56
N ARG A 122 9.78 11.46 24.76
CA ARG A 122 8.35 11.28 24.45
C ARG A 122 7.52 10.76 25.61
N LEU A 123 8.13 10.01 26.52
CA LEU A 123 7.49 9.55 27.76
C LEU A 123 7.49 10.62 28.86
N GLN A 124 8.27 11.70 28.74
CA GLN A 124 8.30 12.76 29.74
C GLN A 124 6.91 13.35 30.04
N PRO A 125 6.09 13.73 29.03
CA PRO A 125 4.65 14.03 29.16
C PRO A 125 3.83 13.12 30.08
N PHE A 126 4.16 11.83 30.16
CA PHE A 126 3.41 10.81 30.91
C PHE A 126 3.86 10.67 32.38
N LEU A 127 4.97 11.31 32.75
CA LEU A 127 5.56 11.22 34.09
C LEU A 127 5.21 12.40 34.99
N HIS A 128 4.50 13.38 34.44
CA HIS A 128 4.06 14.55 35.15
C HIS A 128 2.81 14.20 35.96
N HIS A 129 2.91 14.31 37.29
CA HIS A 129 1.73 14.16 38.15
C HIS A 129 0.76 15.31 37.86
N THR A 130 -0.46 14.97 37.46
CA THR A 130 -1.54 15.92 37.22
C THR A 130 -1.96 16.57 38.53
N THR A 131 -2.23 17.88 38.51
CA THR A 131 -2.56 18.63 39.73
C THR A 131 -4.04 19.03 39.72
N PRO A 132 -4.92 18.38 40.50
CA PRO A 132 -6.34 18.72 40.58
C PRO A 132 -6.56 20.04 41.35
N ALA A 133 -7.76 20.63 41.21
CA ALA A 133 -8.19 21.84 41.92
C ALA A 133 -7.37 23.13 41.65
N HIS A 134 -6.83 23.30 40.45
CA HIS A 134 -6.03 24.47 40.07
C HIS A 134 -6.73 25.38 39.06
N LEU A 135 -6.70 26.69 39.31
CA LEU A 135 -7.20 27.75 38.44
C LEU A 135 -6.06 28.38 37.62
N ILE A 136 -6.39 28.87 36.43
CA ILE A 136 -5.47 29.62 35.56
C ILE A 136 -6.09 30.95 35.09
N MET A 137 -5.24 31.92 34.75
CA MET A 137 -5.65 33.23 34.21
C MET A 137 -5.20 33.35 32.75
N LEU A 138 -6.15 33.39 31.82
CA LEU A 138 -5.90 33.49 30.39
C LEU A 138 -6.07 34.94 29.91
N GLU A 139 -5.03 35.52 29.31
CA GLU A 139 -5.07 36.84 28.68
C GLU A 139 -5.15 36.70 27.16
N THR A 140 -6.11 37.39 26.53
CA THR A 140 -6.32 37.37 25.09
C THR A 140 -6.29 38.80 24.55
N PRO A 141 -5.21 39.22 23.87
CA PRO A 141 -5.17 40.47 23.14
C PRO A 141 -6.19 40.46 21.99
N LEU A 142 -7.02 41.50 21.93
CA LEU A 142 -8.05 41.69 20.91
C LEU A 142 -7.58 42.70 19.84
N PRO A 143 -8.13 42.65 18.61
CA PRO A 143 -7.75 43.56 17.51
C PRO A 143 -7.94 45.05 17.79
N ASN A 144 -8.75 45.42 18.78
CA ASN A 144 -9.01 46.81 19.19
C ASN A 144 -8.05 47.31 20.29
N ASN A 145 -6.90 46.65 20.46
CA ASN A 145 -5.92 46.90 21.53
C ASN A 145 -6.46 46.72 22.97
N ALA A 146 -7.64 46.11 23.14
CA ALA A 146 -8.12 45.68 24.45
C ALA A 146 -7.57 44.28 24.78
N THR A 147 -7.41 43.97 26.06
CA THR A 147 -7.05 42.63 26.52
C THR A 147 -8.21 42.04 27.31
N GLN A 148 -8.69 40.87 26.89
CA GLN A 148 -9.69 40.11 27.64
C GLN A 148 -9.00 39.14 28.59
N ILE A 149 -9.41 39.11 29.86
CA ILE A 149 -8.85 38.22 30.88
C ILE A 149 -9.94 37.28 31.36
N HIS A 150 -9.68 35.98 31.30
CA HIS A 150 -10.58 34.94 31.79
C HIS A 150 -9.93 34.12 32.90
N GLN A 151 -10.67 33.87 33.97
CA GLN A 151 -10.30 32.88 34.98
C GLN A 151 -10.90 31.52 34.55
N ILE A 152 -10.06 30.51 34.36
CA ILE A 152 -10.43 29.20 33.81
C ILE A 152 -10.13 28.11 34.85
N GLY A 153 -11.01 27.13 34.98
CA GLY A 153 -10.90 26.00 35.91
C GLY A 153 -11.93 26.04 37.06
N PRO A 154 -11.71 25.29 38.14
CA PRO A 154 -10.47 24.56 38.47
C PRO A 154 -10.28 23.27 37.64
N THR A 155 -9.06 22.71 37.64
CA THR A 155 -8.78 21.37 37.11
C THR A 155 -9.60 20.31 37.84
N ASP A 156 -10.03 19.30 37.09
CA ASP A 156 -10.68 18.10 37.62
C ASP A 156 -9.67 17.13 38.29
N ASP A 157 -10.14 15.96 38.71
CA ASP A 157 -9.31 14.92 39.34
C ASP A 157 -8.20 14.39 38.40
N SER A 158 -8.32 14.60 37.09
CA SER A 158 -7.32 14.27 36.09
C SER A 158 -6.36 15.42 35.78
N GLY A 159 -6.48 16.56 36.47
CA GLY A 159 -5.66 17.76 36.22
C GLY A 159 -6.00 18.48 34.91
N ILE A 160 -7.17 18.23 34.33
CA ILE A 160 -7.62 18.80 33.06
C ILE A 160 -8.69 19.88 33.35
N ILE A 161 -8.61 20.99 32.63
CA ILE A 161 -9.67 21.99 32.53
C ILE A 161 -10.29 21.86 31.15
N SER A 162 -11.61 21.78 31.09
CA SER A 162 -12.39 21.92 29.86
C SER A 162 -13.57 22.85 30.14
N GLN A 163 -13.45 24.10 29.70
CA GLN A 163 -14.42 25.16 30.01
C GLN A 163 -14.73 26.02 28.80
N THR A 164 -16.02 26.22 28.51
CA THR A 164 -16.45 27.15 27.47
C THR A 164 -16.45 28.59 28.00
N VAL A 165 -15.79 29.50 27.28
CA VAL A 165 -15.77 30.94 27.57
C VAL A 165 -16.36 31.77 26.44
N GLY A 166 -16.96 32.90 26.81
CA GLY A 166 -17.48 33.88 25.86
C GLY A 166 -16.42 34.91 25.47
N VAL A 167 -16.22 35.14 24.18
CA VAL A 167 -15.41 36.23 23.64
C VAL A 167 -16.32 37.27 23.01
N THR A 168 -16.38 38.45 23.61
CA THR A 168 -17.19 39.57 23.15
C THR A 168 -16.33 40.54 22.34
N SER A 169 -16.39 40.46 21.01
CA SER A 169 -15.77 41.47 20.16
C SER A 169 -16.49 41.62 18.82
N ARG A 170 -16.87 42.86 18.47
CA ARG A 170 -17.49 43.20 17.17
C ARG A 170 -16.48 43.18 16.01
N HIS A 171 -15.18 43.10 16.29
CA HIS A 171 -14.12 43.24 15.29
C HIS A 171 -13.50 41.90 14.85
N ILE A 172 -13.98 40.77 15.38
CA ILE A 172 -13.47 39.46 15.02
C ILE A 172 -14.27 38.90 13.84
N THR A 173 -13.60 38.66 12.73
CA THR A 173 -14.15 38.10 11.50
C THR A 173 -13.97 36.58 11.45
N ASP A 174 -14.72 35.92 10.57
CA ASP A 174 -14.48 34.52 10.24
C ASP A 174 -13.04 34.30 9.73
N GLY A 175 -12.43 33.18 10.11
CA GLY A 175 -11.04 32.82 9.82
C GLY A 175 -9.98 33.56 10.65
N ALA A 176 -10.35 34.52 11.51
CA ALA A 176 -9.39 35.23 12.35
C ALA A 176 -8.70 34.26 13.32
N LYS A 177 -7.41 34.51 13.60
CA LYS A 177 -6.61 33.74 14.57
C LYS A 177 -6.10 34.68 15.65
N LEU A 178 -6.50 34.43 16.89
CA LEU A 178 -5.97 35.15 18.06
C LEU A 178 -5.11 34.22 18.89
N ARG A 179 -4.06 34.79 19.49
CA ARG A 179 -3.19 34.07 20.41
C ARG A 179 -3.46 34.54 21.83
N SER A 180 -3.66 33.60 22.74
CA SER A 180 -3.86 33.85 24.16
C SER A 180 -2.65 33.37 24.97
N TYR A 181 -2.45 33.98 26.13
CA TYR A 181 -1.27 33.81 26.97
C TYR A 181 -1.68 33.54 28.41
N LEU A 182 -0.86 32.79 29.14
CA LEU A 182 -1.07 32.58 30.57
C LEU A 182 -0.52 33.78 31.37
N ARG A 183 -1.38 34.44 32.15
CA ARG A 183 -1.00 35.64 32.92
C ARG A 183 0.04 35.31 33.98
N GLY A 184 1.15 36.04 34.00
CA GLY A 184 2.18 35.89 35.04
C GLY A 184 3.12 34.70 34.84
N TRP A 185 3.16 34.15 33.62
CA TRP A 185 4.11 33.16 33.16
C TRP A 185 5.01 33.77 32.08
N ALA A 186 6.19 33.19 31.81
CA ALA A 186 6.97 33.58 30.63
C ALA A 186 6.10 33.45 29.35
N SER A 187 6.36 34.28 28.34
CA SER A 187 5.57 34.41 27.10
C SER A 187 5.54 33.16 26.20
N GLU A 188 5.94 32.01 26.73
CA GLU A 188 6.08 30.73 26.05
C GLU A 188 4.80 29.88 26.13
N VAL A 189 3.99 30.03 27.19
CA VAL A 189 2.73 29.27 27.34
C VAL A 189 1.60 29.98 26.61
N THR A 190 1.29 29.49 25.40
CA THR A 190 0.32 30.12 24.49
C THR A 190 -0.65 29.13 23.87
N MET A 191 -1.79 29.63 23.42
CA MET A 191 -2.81 28.90 22.64
C MET A 191 -3.28 29.79 21.50
N SER A 192 -3.56 29.19 20.34
CA SER A 192 -4.23 29.85 19.23
C SER A 192 -5.71 29.48 19.19
N THR A 193 -6.57 30.49 19.10
CA THR A 193 -8.00 30.34 18.84
C THR A 193 -8.31 30.78 17.42
N THR A 194 -8.84 29.86 16.61
CA THR A 194 -9.34 30.15 15.26
C THR A 194 -10.84 30.43 15.32
N TYR A 195 -11.31 31.52 14.74
CA TYR A 195 -12.72 31.90 14.78
C TYR A 195 -13.44 31.40 13.53
N ALA A 196 -14.46 30.57 13.72
CA ALA A 196 -15.21 29.93 12.64
C ALA A 196 -16.70 30.34 12.68
N SER A 197 -17.19 31.01 11.64
CA SER A 197 -18.61 31.38 11.50
C SER A 197 -19.54 30.17 11.52
N ALA A 198 -20.84 30.40 11.73
CA ALA A 198 -21.83 29.32 11.77
C ALA A 198 -21.97 28.53 10.45
N GLU A 199 -21.59 29.12 9.31
CA GLU A 199 -21.62 28.49 7.98
C GLU A 199 -20.21 28.36 7.42
N GLY A 200 -20.01 27.44 6.47
CA GLY A 200 -18.71 27.11 5.88
C GLY A 200 -18.46 25.61 5.83
N TRP A 201 -17.28 25.20 5.37
CA TRP A 201 -16.83 23.81 5.40
C TRP A 201 -16.12 23.48 6.73
N LEU A 202 -16.23 22.24 7.15
CA LEU A 202 -15.57 21.68 8.32
C LEU A 202 -15.03 20.29 7.95
N VAL A 203 -13.79 19.99 8.32
CA VAL A 203 -13.21 18.66 8.16
C VAL A 203 -13.02 18.04 9.53
N ILE A 204 -13.54 16.82 9.71
CA ILE A 204 -13.29 15.97 10.87
C ILE A 204 -12.36 14.85 10.41
N SER A 205 -11.09 14.93 10.80
CA SER A 205 -10.06 13.97 10.44
C SER A 205 -9.71 13.09 11.63
N ASP A 206 -9.68 11.78 11.44
CA ASP A 206 -8.91 10.92 12.32
C ASP A 206 -7.39 11.15 12.14
N ILE A 207 -6.58 10.69 13.09
CA ILE A 207 -5.12 10.82 13.05
C ILE A 207 -4.42 9.52 12.66
N ASP A 208 -4.68 8.46 13.41
CA ASP A 208 -3.83 7.27 13.45
C ASP A 208 -4.16 6.35 12.27
N ASP A 209 -3.17 6.05 11.43
CA ASP A 209 -3.31 5.38 10.13
C ASP A 209 -4.15 6.15 9.08
N THR A 210 -4.80 7.25 9.46
CA THR A 210 -5.39 8.23 8.54
C THR A 210 -4.34 9.21 7.99
N ILE A 211 -3.69 10.01 8.86
CA ILE A 211 -2.66 10.99 8.47
C ILE A 211 -1.27 10.66 9.02
N LYS A 212 -1.18 9.86 10.08
CA LYS A 212 0.07 9.45 10.75
C LYS A 212 0.23 7.94 10.70
N TYR A 213 1.37 7.44 10.23
CA TYR A 213 1.67 6.01 10.26
C TYR A 213 1.77 5.48 11.70
N THR A 214 0.87 4.57 12.10
CA THR A 214 0.72 4.17 13.50
C THR A 214 0.63 2.66 13.71
N LYS A 215 0.17 1.89 12.70
CA LYS A 215 -0.06 0.43 12.78
C LYS A 215 -1.00 0.05 13.92
N THR A 216 -2.17 0.67 14.00
CA THR A 216 -3.10 0.50 15.12
C THR A 216 -3.71 -0.90 15.24
N SER A 217 -3.55 -1.75 14.22
CA SER A 217 -3.88 -3.17 14.28
C SER A 217 -2.95 -4.00 15.18
N GLU A 218 -1.77 -3.48 15.54
CA GLU A 218 -0.77 -4.15 16.37
C GLU A 218 -0.45 -3.31 17.62
N SER A 219 -0.70 -3.85 18.81
CA SER A 219 -0.47 -3.13 20.08
C SER A 219 1.00 -2.71 20.29
N THR A 220 1.95 -3.55 19.86
CA THR A 220 3.39 -3.25 19.85
C THR A 220 3.75 -2.24 18.77
N GLY A 221 3.05 -2.26 17.62
CA GLY A 221 3.19 -1.31 16.52
C GLY A 221 2.91 0.13 16.95
N ILE A 222 1.81 0.36 17.69
CA ILE A 222 1.44 1.69 18.20
C ILE A 222 2.54 2.27 19.10
N LEU A 223 3.05 1.48 20.04
CA LEU A 223 4.07 1.95 20.99
C LEU A 223 5.41 2.22 20.30
N ARG A 224 5.78 1.37 19.33
CA ARG A 224 6.99 1.54 18.53
C ARG A 224 6.93 2.81 17.69
N THR A 225 5.87 3.01 16.92
CA THR A 225 5.72 4.19 16.06
C THR A 225 5.58 5.48 16.89
N THR A 226 4.92 5.42 18.04
CA THR A 226 4.69 6.58 18.90
C THR A 226 5.90 6.97 19.75
N PHE A 227 6.66 6.02 20.30
CA PHE A 227 7.75 6.33 21.24
C PHE A 227 9.16 6.14 20.67
N VAL A 228 9.33 5.31 19.64
CA VAL A 228 10.65 4.86 19.15
C VAL A 228 10.98 5.45 17.79
N GLU A 229 10.06 5.41 16.83
CA GLU A 229 10.32 5.80 15.44
C GLU A 229 10.05 7.28 15.19
N GLU A 230 10.61 7.87 14.14
CA GLU A 230 10.24 9.23 13.72
C GLU A 230 8.82 9.24 13.14
N PRO A 231 7.98 10.23 13.47
CA PRO A 231 6.61 10.26 13.01
C PRO A 231 6.57 10.57 11.51
N LYS A 232 5.92 9.68 10.74
CA LYS A 232 5.82 9.79 9.29
C LYS A 232 4.39 10.10 8.87
N PRO A 233 4.17 11.09 7.99
CA PRO A 233 2.88 11.30 7.36
C PRO A 233 2.56 10.15 6.41
N ILE A 234 1.28 9.81 6.32
CA ILE A 234 0.80 8.89 5.29
C ILE A 234 1.01 9.55 3.92
N VAL A 235 1.66 8.82 3.01
CA VAL A 235 2.00 9.30 1.67
C VAL A 235 0.75 9.79 0.94
N GLY A 236 0.83 10.98 0.34
CA GLY A 236 -0.28 11.62 -0.39
C GLY A 236 -1.26 12.42 0.48
N MET A 237 -1.36 12.15 1.78
CA MET A 237 -2.30 12.86 2.66
C MET A 237 -1.94 14.34 2.87
N PRO A 238 -0.66 14.75 3.05
CA PRO A 238 -0.31 16.17 3.10
C PRO A 238 -0.78 16.95 1.86
N GLN A 239 -0.61 16.37 0.66
CA GLN A 239 -1.03 16.98 -0.60
C GLN A 239 -2.56 17.08 -0.69
N LEU A 240 -3.27 16.01 -0.29
CA LEU A 240 -4.73 16.01 -0.23
C LEU A 240 -5.26 17.11 0.71
N TYR A 241 -4.68 17.22 1.90
CA TYR A 241 -5.13 18.20 2.91
C TYR A 241 -4.80 19.63 2.49
N ALA A 242 -3.65 19.85 1.86
CA ALA A 242 -3.32 21.13 1.24
C ALA A 242 -4.32 21.52 0.15
N LYS A 243 -4.72 20.56 -0.70
CA LYS A 243 -5.72 20.77 -1.75
C LYS A 243 -7.10 21.08 -1.18
N LEU A 244 -7.54 20.35 -0.15
CA LEU A 244 -8.80 20.64 0.56
C LEU A 244 -8.79 22.02 1.21
N GLN A 245 -7.67 22.43 1.80
CA GLN A 245 -7.50 23.77 2.35
C GLN A 245 -7.62 24.85 1.27
N GLN A 246 -7.04 24.62 0.10
CA GLN A 246 -7.12 25.57 -1.01
C GLN A 246 -8.54 25.68 -1.57
N ASP A 247 -9.23 24.55 -1.75
CA ASP A 247 -10.50 24.51 -2.47
C ASP A 247 -11.71 24.82 -1.58
N LEU A 248 -11.67 24.42 -0.30
CA LEU A 248 -12.81 24.54 0.62
C LEU A 248 -12.59 25.56 1.73
N ALA A 249 -11.33 25.91 2.03
CA ALA A 249 -10.93 26.65 3.22
C ALA A 249 -11.66 26.20 4.51
N PRO A 250 -11.62 24.89 4.85
CA PRO A 250 -12.44 24.35 5.92
C PRO A 250 -11.85 24.69 7.29
N THR A 251 -12.69 24.61 8.32
CA THR A 251 -12.23 24.54 9.71
C THR A 251 -11.82 23.11 10.04
N TRP A 252 -10.60 22.95 10.56
CA TRP A 252 -10.01 21.63 10.83
C TRP A 252 -10.24 21.16 12.26
N PHE A 253 -10.78 19.95 12.39
CA PHE A 253 -10.84 19.19 13.63
C PHE A 253 -10.12 17.86 13.44
N TYR A 254 -9.19 17.56 14.33
CA TYR A 254 -8.51 16.27 14.38
C TYR A 254 -9.01 15.50 15.61
N LEU A 255 -9.58 14.31 15.38
CA LEU A 255 -10.07 13.42 16.42
C LEU A 255 -9.09 12.26 16.60
N SER A 256 -8.63 12.00 17.82
CA SER A 256 -7.89 10.77 18.13
C SER A 256 -8.31 10.25 19.49
N ALA A 257 -8.42 8.92 19.61
CA ALA A 257 -8.68 8.25 20.89
C ALA A 257 -7.45 8.25 21.83
N SER A 258 -6.36 8.88 21.41
CA SER A 258 -5.13 9.09 22.18
C SER A 258 -5.35 9.96 23.43
N PRO A 259 -4.58 9.75 24.51
CA PRO A 259 -4.65 10.58 25.70
C PRO A 259 -4.07 11.98 25.47
N HIS A 260 -4.50 12.95 26.30
CA HIS A 260 -4.03 14.35 26.27
C HIS A 260 -2.51 14.51 26.39
N ASN A 261 -1.82 13.54 27.00
CA ASN A 261 -0.35 13.51 27.11
C ASN A 261 0.36 13.50 25.74
N LEU A 262 -0.30 13.01 24.69
CA LEU A 262 0.24 13.04 23.32
C LEU A 262 0.02 14.37 22.61
N TYR A 263 -0.61 15.36 23.24
CA TYR A 263 -0.87 16.65 22.61
C TYR A 263 0.39 17.32 22.06
N PRO A 264 1.50 17.51 22.80
CA PRO A 264 2.68 18.18 22.24
C PRO A 264 3.26 17.45 21.02
N PHE A 265 3.22 16.11 21.03
CA PHE A 265 3.71 15.27 19.95
C PHE A 265 2.82 15.36 18.70
N LEU A 266 1.50 15.18 18.86
CA LEU A 266 0.55 15.22 17.76
C LEU A 266 0.37 16.64 17.21
N HIS A 267 0.37 17.64 18.08
CA HIS A 267 0.34 19.06 17.70
C HIS A 267 1.56 19.42 16.84
N GLY A 268 2.77 19.06 17.27
CA GLY A 268 3.98 19.28 16.49
C GLY A 268 3.95 18.57 15.14
N PHE A 269 3.45 17.33 15.10
CA PHE A 269 3.29 16.56 13.86
C PHE A 269 2.30 17.23 12.88
N ILE A 270 1.12 17.62 13.35
CA ILE A 270 0.11 18.32 12.54
C ILE A 270 0.68 19.64 12.02
N HIS A 271 1.33 20.44 12.86
CA HIS A 271 1.93 21.71 12.44
C HIS A 271 3.07 21.56 11.44
N THR A 272 3.73 20.40 11.40
CA THR A 272 4.82 20.14 10.45
C THR A 272 4.30 19.73 9.08
N TYR A 273 3.25 18.91 9.02
CA TYR A 273 2.83 18.24 7.77
C TYR A 273 1.43 18.61 7.28
N PHE A 274 0.57 19.17 8.13
CA PHE A 274 -0.86 19.37 7.88
C PHE A 274 -1.33 20.78 8.26
N ASN A 275 -2.59 21.10 7.98
CA ASN A 275 -3.17 22.38 8.34
C ASN A 275 -3.48 22.43 9.84
N PRO A 276 -3.09 23.48 10.56
CA PRO A 276 -3.43 23.63 11.98
C PRO A 276 -4.94 23.59 12.22
N GLY A 277 -5.36 22.89 13.28
CA GLY A 277 -6.75 22.70 13.63
C GLY A 277 -6.93 22.34 15.10
N THR A 278 -8.18 22.22 15.54
CA THR A 278 -8.49 21.81 16.92
C THR A 278 -8.28 20.31 17.08
N LEU A 279 -7.39 19.94 17.98
CA LEU A 279 -7.09 18.55 18.32
C LEU A 279 -7.94 18.12 19.52
N ILE A 280 -8.83 17.14 19.33
CA ILE A 280 -9.67 16.57 20.39
C ILE A 280 -9.12 15.20 20.76
N LEU A 281 -8.71 15.06 22.02
CA LEU A 281 -8.10 13.87 22.61
C LEU A 281 -8.98 13.29 23.72
N ARG A 282 -8.64 12.09 24.19
CA ARG A 282 -9.44 11.35 25.19
C ARG A 282 -9.08 11.75 26.61
N ASP A 283 -10.11 12.02 27.41
CA ASP A 283 -10.02 12.29 28.85
C ASP A 283 -9.75 10.99 29.63
N THR A 284 -8.53 10.45 29.55
CA THR A 284 -8.12 9.27 30.32
C THR A 284 -6.89 9.60 31.16
N SER A 285 -7.04 9.48 32.49
CA SER A 285 -5.94 9.53 33.45
C SER A 285 -5.05 8.30 33.27
N TRP A 286 -3.73 8.51 33.26
CA TRP A 286 -2.75 7.46 33.00
C TRP A 286 -2.17 6.93 34.31
N LEU A 287 -2.53 5.70 34.68
CA LEU A 287 -1.93 5.01 35.83
C LEU A 287 -1.23 3.68 35.44
N ASP A 288 -1.46 3.15 34.22
CA ASP A 288 -0.85 1.91 33.72
C ASP A 288 -0.60 1.95 32.19
N VAL A 289 0.56 1.45 31.73
CA VAL A 289 0.89 1.26 30.29
C VAL A 289 -0.12 0.35 29.60
N SER A 290 -0.70 -0.61 30.32
CA SER A 290 -1.77 -1.46 29.83
C SER A 290 -3.06 -0.70 29.54
N GLU A 291 -3.35 0.37 30.32
CA GLU A 291 -4.46 1.28 30.05
C GLU A 291 -4.17 2.22 28.88
N LEU A 292 -2.90 2.53 28.60
CA LEU A 292 -2.49 3.26 27.39
C LEU A 292 -2.90 2.51 26.12
N VAL A 293 -2.53 1.23 26.05
CA VAL A 293 -2.80 0.42 24.86
C VAL A 293 -4.30 0.18 24.70
N LYS A 294 -5.01 0.01 25.83
CA LYS A 294 -6.47 -0.08 25.84
C LYS A 294 -7.14 1.22 25.41
N SER A 295 -6.62 2.40 25.78
CA SER A 295 -7.25 3.67 25.41
C SER A 295 -7.24 3.92 23.90
N PHE A 296 -6.22 3.40 23.19
CA PHE A 296 -6.16 3.45 21.72
C PHE A 296 -7.14 2.50 21.02
N THR A 297 -7.64 1.46 21.69
CA THR A 297 -8.36 0.35 21.04
C THR A 297 -9.79 0.10 21.55
N VAL A 298 -10.14 0.55 22.76
CA VAL A 298 -11.42 0.24 23.42
C VAL A 298 -12.43 1.39 23.25
N ASN A 299 -13.65 1.04 22.82
CA ASN A 299 -14.79 1.95 22.61
C ASN A 299 -14.49 3.14 21.69
N THR A 300 -13.59 2.97 20.72
CA THR A 300 -13.18 4.02 19.77
C THR A 300 -14.37 4.58 18.98
N MET A 301 -15.33 3.72 18.61
CA MET A 301 -16.56 4.15 17.92
C MET A 301 -17.40 5.11 18.76
N GLU A 302 -17.77 4.70 19.98
CA GLU A 302 -18.60 5.52 20.87
C GLU A 302 -17.95 6.87 21.17
N TYR A 303 -16.63 6.86 21.40
CA TYR A 303 -15.86 8.07 21.62
C TYR A 303 -15.89 9.01 20.40
N LYS A 304 -15.59 8.50 19.19
CA LYS A 304 -15.57 9.33 17.97
C LYS A 304 -16.95 9.92 17.69
N VAL A 305 -18.02 9.14 17.86
CA VAL A 305 -19.41 9.60 17.70
C VAL A 305 -19.74 10.70 18.72
N ASP A 306 -19.45 10.48 20.00
CA ASP A 306 -19.71 11.46 21.06
C ASP A 306 -18.94 12.79 20.84
N ARG A 307 -17.67 12.72 20.45
CA ARG A 307 -16.88 13.93 20.15
C ARG A 307 -17.36 14.65 18.89
N ALA A 308 -17.79 13.92 17.86
CA ALA A 308 -18.37 14.53 16.66
C ALA A 308 -19.75 15.16 16.94
N GLU A 309 -20.57 14.57 17.81
CA GLU A 309 -21.83 15.17 18.29
C GLU A 309 -21.58 16.50 19.02
N LYS A 310 -20.51 16.58 19.80
CA LYS A 310 -20.06 17.83 20.43
C LYS A 310 -19.73 18.90 19.38
N ILE A 311 -18.99 18.53 18.33
CA ILE A 311 -18.66 19.43 17.21
C ILE A 311 -19.94 19.85 16.47
N HIS A 312 -20.89 18.94 16.26
CA HIS A 312 -22.19 19.25 15.67
C HIS A 312 -22.96 20.29 16.49
N GLY A 313 -22.94 20.17 17.82
CA GLY A 313 -23.52 21.17 18.73
C GLY A 313 -22.93 22.57 18.57
N TRP A 314 -21.64 22.67 18.19
CA TRP A 314 -20.98 23.95 17.91
C TRP A 314 -21.23 24.47 16.49
N PHE A 315 -21.30 23.57 15.50
CA PHE A 315 -21.37 23.90 14.08
C PHE A 315 -22.49 23.17 13.32
N PRO A 316 -23.77 23.32 13.73
CA PRO A 316 -24.86 22.54 13.13
C PRO A 316 -25.18 22.94 11.67
N ARG A 317 -24.72 24.12 11.23
CA ARG A 317 -24.99 24.65 9.88
C ARG A 317 -23.80 24.55 8.92
N ARG A 318 -22.65 24.03 9.37
CA ARG A 318 -21.50 23.80 8.49
C ARG A 318 -21.66 22.50 7.71
N LYS A 319 -21.01 22.45 6.55
CA LYS A 319 -20.91 21.24 5.72
C LYS A 319 -19.70 20.44 6.17
N VAL A 320 -19.89 19.17 6.49
CA VAL A 320 -18.82 18.32 7.04
C VAL A 320 -18.31 17.30 6.05
N LEU A 321 -16.99 17.20 5.96
CA LEU A 321 -16.27 16.07 5.38
C LEU A 321 -15.59 15.29 6.51
N CYS A 322 -15.93 14.01 6.67
CA CYS A 322 -15.22 13.12 7.60
C CYS A 322 -14.13 12.36 6.84
N ILE A 323 -12.93 12.25 7.41
CA ILE A 323 -11.81 11.51 6.85
C ILE A 323 -11.26 10.57 7.92
N GLY A 324 -11.22 9.27 7.65
CA GLY A 324 -10.65 8.28 8.56
C GLY A 324 -10.00 7.11 7.83
N ASP A 325 -9.73 6.03 8.54
CA ASP A 325 -9.03 4.85 8.02
C ASP A 325 -9.84 3.54 8.19
N SER A 326 -9.39 2.47 7.55
CA SER A 326 -10.05 1.17 7.63
C SER A 326 -9.58 0.28 8.79
N THR A 327 -8.46 0.58 9.45
CA THR A 327 -7.89 -0.24 10.54
C THR A 327 -8.73 -0.13 11.81
N GLN A 328 -9.23 1.06 12.15
CA GLN A 328 -10.10 1.31 13.29
C GLN A 328 -11.59 1.29 12.91
N LYS A 329 -12.46 1.77 13.82
CA LYS A 329 -13.93 1.75 13.69
C LYS A 329 -14.53 2.99 13.00
N ASP A 330 -13.75 3.63 12.14
CA ASP A 330 -14.10 4.89 11.50
C ASP A 330 -15.25 4.73 10.50
N PRO A 331 -15.32 3.65 9.68
CA PRO A 331 -16.48 3.40 8.83
C PRO A 331 -17.77 3.35 9.65
N GLU A 332 -17.77 2.60 10.76
CA GLU A 332 -18.95 2.45 11.61
C GLU A 332 -19.29 3.75 12.36
N ALA A 333 -18.30 4.47 12.88
CA ALA A 333 -18.51 5.73 13.60
C ALA A 333 -19.08 6.82 12.67
N TYR A 334 -18.50 7.00 11.48
CA TYR A 334 -18.99 8.01 10.54
C TYR A 334 -20.31 7.61 9.89
N ALA A 335 -20.58 6.31 9.68
CA ALA A 335 -21.89 5.85 9.26
C ALA A 335 -22.97 6.16 10.30
N GLU A 336 -22.70 5.94 11.58
CA GLU A 336 -23.62 6.30 12.68
C GLU A 336 -23.87 7.82 12.73
N LEU A 337 -22.83 8.63 12.55
CA LEU A 337 -22.96 10.09 12.48
C LEU A 337 -23.81 10.54 11.29
N TYR A 338 -23.61 9.93 10.12
CA TYR A 338 -24.44 10.21 8.94
C TYR A 338 -25.90 9.83 9.16
N LYS A 339 -26.17 8.70 9.82
CA LYS A 339 -27.54 8.27 10.18
C LYS A 339 -28.23 9.28 11.09
N ARG A 340 -27.50 9.90 12.02
CA ARG A 340 -28.04 10.91 12.95
C ARG A 340 -28.20 12.29 12.32
N HIS A 341 -27.25 12.70 11.48
CA HIS A 341 -27.16 14.05 10.90
C HIS A 341 -26.89 14.02 9.39
N PRO A 342 -27.85 13.52 8.57
CA PRO A 342 -27.64 13.31 7.13
C PRO A 342 -27.43 14.63 6.36
N ASP A 343 -28.03 15.73 6.82
CA ASP A 343 -27.89 17.05 6.18
C ASP A 343 -26.55 17.74 6.54
N TRP A 344 -25.89 17.27 7.60
CA TRP A 344 -24.64 17.86 8.11
C TRP A 344 -23.41 17.24 7.43
N ILE A 345 -23.37 15.91 7.37
CA ILE A 345 -22.29 15.14 6.76
C ILE A 345 -22.48 15.08 5.24
N GLN A 346 -21.64 15.80 4.50
CA GLN A 346 -21.70 15.84 3.03
C GLN A 346 -20.95 14.69 2.36
N ALA A 347 -19.89 14.22 3.01
CA ALA A 347 -19.04 13.14 2.50
C ALA A 347 -18.28 12.47 3.64
N ILE A 348 -17.99 11.18 3.45
CA ILE A 348 -17.16 10.36 4.33
C ILE A 348 -16.11 9.69 3.45
N TRP A 349 -14.84 9.94 3.73
CA TRP A 349 -13.70 9.31 3.06
C TRP A 349 -12.99 8.38 4.01
N ILE A 350 -12.85 7.12 3.63
CA ILE A 350 -12.10 6.12 4.39
C ILE A 350 -10.86 5.72 3.58
N ARG A 351 -9.68 5.97 4.14
CA ARG A 351 -8.42 5.41 3.63
C ARG A 351 -8.44 3.90 3.86
N LYS A 352 -8.46 3.13 2.77
CA LYS A 352 -8.27 1.69 2.82
C LYS A 352 -6.78 1.39 3.05
N VAL A 353 -6.43 0.92 4.24
CA VAL A 353 -5.05 0.61 4.62
C VAL A 353 -4.67 -0.76 4.04
N THR A 354 -3.69 -0.81 3.14
CA THR A 354 -3.24 -2.05 2.46
C THR A 354 -1.76 -2.36 2.72
N ASP A 355 -1.06 -1.45 3.38
CA ASP A 355 0.36 -1.48 3.70
C ASP A 355 0.67 -2.18 5.04
N VAL A 356 -0.35 -2.77 5.68
CA VAL A 356 -0.24 -3.54 6.92
C VAL A 356 -0.82 -4.95 6.68
N PRO A 357 -0.10 -6.02 7.06
CA PRO A 357 -0.57 -7.39 6.84
C PRO A 357 -1.83 -7.72 7.67
N HIS A 358 -2.59 -8.73 7.23
CA HIS A 358 -3.76 -9.28 7.94
C HIS A 358 -4.95 -8.33 8.10
N LEU A 359 -5.15 -7.38 7.17
CA LEU A 359 -6.29 -6.46 7.17
C LEU A 359 -7.50 -6.94 6.34
N ASP A 360 -7.55 -8.21 5.94
CA ASP A 360 -8.60 -8.74 5.04
C ASP A 360 -10.01 -8.57 5.59
N GLU A 361 -10.19 -8.74 6.91
CA GLU A 361 -11.48 -8.57 7.57
C GLU A 361 -11.85 -7.10 7.70
N GLN A 362 -10.92 -6.26 8.15
CA GLN A 362 -11.09 -4.81 8.29
C GLN A 362 -11.40 -4.15 6.94
N ASN A 363 -10.79 -4.64 5.87
CA ASN A 363 -11.00 -4.15 4.51
C ASN A 363 -12.10 -4.89 3.73
N SER A 364 -12.83 -5.79 4.39
CA SER A 364 -13.82 -6.62 3.69
C SER A 364 -14.97 -5.78 3.13
N PRO A 365 -15.38 -5.99 1.87
CA PRO A 365 -16.54 -5.29 1.29
C PRO A 365 -17.82 -5.49 2.12
N LYS A 366 -17.95 -6.66 2.77
CA LYS A 366 -19.07 -6.97 3.67
C LYS A 366 -19.15 -6.01 4.86
N ARG A 367 -18.02 -5.64 5.47
CA ARG A 367 -17.99 -4.70 6.59
C ARG A 367 -18.45 -3.30 6.18
N PHE A 368 -17.92 -2.78 5.06
CA PHE A 368 -18.33 -1.48 4.55
C PHE A 368 -19.82 -1.45 4.19
N LYS A 369 -20.32 -2.52 3.54
CA LYS A 369 -21.75 -2.65 3.24
C LYS A 369 -22.60 -2.67 4.50
N ALA A 370 -22.18 -3.38 5.54
CA ALA A 370 -22.89 -3.43 6.82
C ALA A 370 -22.87 -2.09 7.57
N ALA A 371 -21.77 -1.33 7.50
CA ALA A 371 -21.67 -0.03 8.17
C ALA A 371 -22.64 0.99 7.56
N PHE A 372 -22.65 1.12 6.22
CA PHE A 372 -23.37 2.19 5.53
C PHE A 372 -24.81 1.86 5.14
N ASP A 373 -25.29 0.61 5.29
CA ASP A 373 -26.70 0.16 5.18
C ASP A 373 -27.55 0.81 4.07
N VAL A 374 -26.95 0.97 2.88
CA VAL A 374 -27.57 1.60 1.71
C VAL A 374 -27.34 0.66 0.52
N GLU A 375 -28.41 0.18 -0.13
CA GLU A 375 -28.30 -0.21 -1.55
C GLU A 375 -27.92 1.07 -2.29
N PRO A 376 -26.81 1.10 -3.05
CA PRO A 376 -26.43 2.31 -3.77
C PRO A 376 -27.48 2.60 -4.85
N GLU A 377 -28.51 3.38 -4.49
CA GLU A 377 -29.40 4.04 -5.45
C GLU A 377 -28.55 5.04 -6.23
N SER A 378 -27.92 4.59 -7.33
CA SER A 378 -27.43 5.38 -8.47
C SER A 378 -26.76 6.76 -8.20
N ARG A 379 -26.26 7.01 -6.99
CA ARG A 379 -25.56 8.24 -6.60
C ARG A 379 -24.27 7.84 -5.93
N LYS A 380 -23.26 7.68 -6.79
CA LYS A 380 -21.81 7.82 -6.52
C LYS A 380 -21.41 7.44 -5.08
N SER A 381 -21.65 6.18 -4.70
CA SER A 381 -20.77 5.52 -3.75
C SER A 381 -19.45 5.32 -4.49
N THR A 382 -18.61 6.34 -4.47
CA THR A 382 -17.19 6.18 -4.77
C THR A 382 -16.58 5.52 -3.53
N THR A 383 -16.63 4.19 -3.46
CA THR A 383 -15.38 3.52 -3.09
C THR A 383 -14.30 4.19 -3.94
N MET A 384 -13.23 4.69 -3.34
CA MET A 384 -12.04 5.16 -4.07
C MET A 384 -11.34 3.96 -4.76
N ASP A 385 -12.11 3.13 -5.47
CA ASP A 385 -11.57 2.40 -6.59
C ASP A 385 -11.23 3.47 -7.63
N GLU A 386 -9.93 3.68 -7.76
CA GLU A 386 -9.25 4.22 -8.93
C GLU A 386 -9.71 5.62 -9.36
N GLN A 387 -8.83 6.61 -9.10
CA GLN A 387 -8.71 7.88 -9.84
C GLN A 387 -9.66 7.98 -11.06
N THR A 388 -10.88 8.50 -10.86
CA THR A 388 -11.78 8.83 -11.99
C THR A 388 -11.20 9.96 -12.86
N THR A 389 -10.14 10.60 -12.38
CA THR A 389 -9.28 11.50 -13.14
C THR A 389 -7.88 10.91 -13.15
N VAL A 390 -7.48 10.40 -14.33
CA VAL A 390 -6.09 10.07 -14.64
C VAL A 390 -5.25 11.34 -14.39
N PRO A 391 -4.28 11.32 -13.46
CA PRO A 391 -3.49 12.51 -13.14
C PRO A 391 -2.63 12.89 -14.36
N SER A 392 -2.26 14.17 -14.49
CA SER A 392 -1.36 14.61 -15.56
C SER A 392 0.07 14.08 -15.40
N THR A 393 0.44 13.65 -14.20
CA THR A 393 1.73 13.04 -13.88
C THR A 393 1.57 11.77 -13.06
N MET A 394 2.55 10.87 -13.16
CA MET A 394 2.60 9.56 -12.53
C MET A 394 4.00 9.25 -12.00
N ARG A 395 4.09 8.26 -11.10
CA ARG A 395 5.37 7.64 -10.77
C ARG A 395 5.81 6.74 -11.92
N ALA A 396 7.09 6.81 -12.28
CA ALA A 396 7.69 5.98 -13.31
C ALA A 396 9.17 5.73 -13.03
N LEU A 397 9.64 4.55 -13.43
CA LEU A 397 11.05 4.31 -13.71
C LEU A 397 11.28 4.61 -15.19
N TYR A 398 12.39 5.26 -15.53
CA TYR A 398 12.75 5.48 -16.93
C TYR A 398 14.25 5.54 -17.14
N TYR A 399 14.70 5.18 -18.35
CA TYR A 399 16.08 5.39 -18.78
C TYR A 399 16.30 6.86 -19.14
N ARG A 400 17.23 7.53 -18.44
CA ARG A 400 17.62 8.89 -18.77
C ARG A 400 18.28 8.94 -20.16
N PRO A 401 17.96 9.92 -21.02
CA PRO A 401 18.72 10.14 -22.25
C PRO A 401 20.22 10.32 -21.97
N ALA A 402 21.06 9.64 -22.75
CA ALA A 402 22.50 9.81 -22.70
C ALA A 402 22.92 11.26 -23.04
N SER A 403 23.92 11.82 -22.35
CA SER A 403 24.42 13.18 -22.60
C SER A 403 25.01 13.37 -24.00
N THR A 404 25.47 12.29 -24.63
CA THR A 404 25.95 12.25 -26.02
C THR A 404 24.84 12.20 -27.07
N ALA A 405 23.57 12.01 -26.64
CA ALA A 405 22.44 11.87 -27.57
C ALA A 405 22.15 13.12 -28.41
N ILE A 406 22.60 14.29 -27.95
CA ILE A 406 22.37 15.58 -28.60
C ILE A 406 23.52 15.93 -29.56
N THR A 407 24.70 15.34 -29.39
CA THR A 407 25.94 15.80 -30.07
C THR A 407 26.47 14.86 -31.15
N ASP A 408 26.09 13.58 -31.15
CA ASP A 408 26.54 12.62 -32.17
C ASP A 408 25.36 12.05 -32.97
N LEU A 409 25.10 12.64 -34.13
CA LEU A 409 24.10 12.20 -35.10
C LEU A 409 24.56 11.01 -35.95
N THR A 410 25.82 10.57 -35.82
CA THR A 410 26.42 9.55 -36.70
C THR A 410 26.44 8.15 -36.10
N SER A 411 26.13 8.00 -34.80
CA SER A 411 26.03 6.72 -34.11
C SER A 411 24.68 6.56 -33.39
N LEU A 412 23.63 6.27 -34.17
CA LEU A 412 22.31 5.92 -33.61
C LEU A 412 22.29 4.53 -32.96
N ASP A 413 23.22 3.65 -33.33
CA ASP A 413 23.19 2.22 -32.99
C ASP A 413 24.26 1.79 -31.95
N ALA A 414 25.07 2.71 -31.42
CA ALA A 414 26.07 2.38 -30.40
C ALA A 414 25.49 2.49 -28.96
N PRO A 415 25.72 1.50 -28.07
CA PRO A 415 25.24 1.57 -26.68
C PRO A 415 25.89 2.76 -25.95
N ARG A 416 25.06 3.67 -25.43
CA ARG A 416 25.52 4.92 -24.81
C ARG A 416 25.78 4.71 -23.32
N VAL A 417 26.98 5.09 -22.88
CA VAL A 417 27.63 4.58 -21.65
C VAL A 417 27.15 5.27 -20.36
N ASP A 418 26.35 6.32 -20.46
CA ASP A 418 25.92 7.18 -19.34
C ASP A 418 24.40 7.22 -19.08
N SER A 419 23.61 6.45 -19.82
CA SER A 419 22.17 6.26 -19.57
C SER A 419 21.95 5.35 -18.36
N CYS A 420 21.25 5.82 -17.32
CA CYS A 420 20.86 5.03 -16.15
C CYS A 420 19.35 5.09 -15.90
N VAL A 421 18.82 4.13 -15.13
CA VAL A 421 17.42 4.13 -14.69
C VAL A 421 17.25 5.12 -13.54
N GLU A 422 16.21 5.95 -13.62
CA GLU A 422 15.80 6.87 -12.55
C GLU A 422 14.36 6.61 -12.14
N PHE A 423 14.07 6.87 -10.86
CA PHE A 423 12.70 6.97 -10.36
C PHE A 423 12.26 8.43 -10.35
N ASP A 424 11.10 8.72 -10.94
CA ASP A 424 10.48 10.03 -10.94
C ASP A 424 9.01 9.91 -10.52
N SER A 425 8.60 10.77 -9.60
CA SER A 425 7.22 10.82 -9.08
C SER A 425 6.31 11.77 -9.86
N GLY A 426 6.88 12.56 -10.78
CA GLY A 426 6.21 13.55 -11.61
C GLY A 426 6.33 13.30 -13.11
N PHE A 427 6.60 12.06 -13.53
CA PHE A 427 6.71 11.70 -14.94
C PHE A 427 5.36 11.93 -15.65
N GLN A 428 5.36 12.35 -16.92
CA GLN A 428 4.10 12.65 -17.61
C GLN A 428 3.27 11.39 -17.83
N THR A 429 1.99 11.43 -17.45
CA THR A 429 1.08 10.29 -17.68
C THR A 429 0.78 10.18 -19.18
N PRO A 430 0.86 8.97 -19.76
CA PRO A 430 0.61 8.80 -21.19
C PRO A 430 -0.86 9.03 -21.51
N MET A 431 -1.11 9.63 -22.68
CA MET A 431 -2.47 9.85 -23.18
C MET A 431 -2.79 8.78 -24.24
N PRO A 432 -3.76 7.89 -24.01
CA PRO A 432 -4.10 6.85 -24.98
C PRO A 432 -4.66 7.47 -26.27
N SER A 433 -4.33 6.89 -27.42
CA SER A 433 -5.02 7.21 -28.66
C SER A 433 -6.42 6.60 -28.70
N GLY A 434 -7.22 6.94 -29.72
CA GLY A 434 -8.60 6.45 -29.86
C GLY A 434 -8.76 4.92 -29.98
N ASN A 435 -7.65 4.18 -30.19
CA ASN A 435 -7.59 2.73 -30.40
C ASN A 435 -6.86 1.99 -29.28
N GLU A 436 -6.48 2.69 -28.21
CA GLU A 436 -5.68 2.11 -27.13
C GLU A 436 -6.41 2.15 -25.79
N TYR A 437 -6.04 1.23 -24.92
CA TYR A 437 -6.46 1.16 -23.54
C TYR A 437 -5.44 1.90 -22.67
N LEU A 438 -5.95 2.62 -21.67
CA LEU A 438 -5.12 3.08 -20.56
C LEU A 438 -5.31 2.13 -19.39
N ILE A 439 -4.21 1.65 -18.84
CA ILE A 439 -4.20 0.65 -17.78
C ILE A 439 -3.45 1.22 -16.58
N LYS A 440 -4.07 1.16 -15.41
CA LYS A 440 -3.42 1.42 -14.14
C LYS A 440 -2.64 0.18 -13.72
N VAL A 441 -1.32 0.25 -13.77
CA VAL A 441 -0.45 -0.90 -13.55
C VAL A 441 -0.40 -1.23 -12.07
N LYS A 442 -0.69 -2.48 -11.71
CA LYS A 442 -0.54 -2.97 -10.34
C LYS A 442 0.85 -3.56 -10.10
N THR A 443 1.31 -4.36 -11.05
CA THR A 443 2.63 -5.01 -11.02
C THR A 443 3.25 -5.02 -12.41
N ALA A 444 4.54 -4.79 -12.47
CA ALA A 444 5.37 -4.99 -13.66
C ALA A 444 6.42 -6.06 -13.37
N ALA A 445 6.83 -6.83 -14.36
CA ALA A 445 7.81 -7.91 -14.15
C ALA A 445 8.86 -7.93 -15.26
N PHE A 446 10.01 -8.51 -14.94
CA PHE A 446 11.08 -8.76 -15.89
C PHE A 446 11.92 -9.96 -15.49
N CYS A 447 12.64 -10.51 -16.47
CA CYS A 447 13.70 -11.47 -16.24
C CYS A 447 15.07 -10.87 -16.62
N HIS A 448 16.14 -11.54 -16.20
CA HIS A 448 17.51 -11.12 -16.53
C HIS A 448 17.76 -11.04 -18.04
N ASP A 449 17.25 -12.03 -18.79
CA ASP A 449 17.43 -12.10 -20.24
C ASP A 449 16.72 -10.93 -20.96
N GLU A 450 15.58 -10.46 -20.45
CA GLU A 450 14.85 -9.31 -21.00
C GLU A 450 15.69 -8.03 -20.94
N LEU A 451 16.32 -7.71 -19.79
CA LEU A 451 17.15 -6.51 -19.66
C LEU A 451 18.35 -6.53 -20.62
N ARG A 452 18.99 -7.69 -20.73
CA ARG A 452 20.11 -7.90 -21.64
C ARG A 452 19.67 -7.71 -23.11
N LEU A 453 18.54 -8.31 -23.50
CA LEU A 453 18.04 -8.24 -24.87
C LEU A 453 17.48 -6.86 -25.21
N ALA A 454 16.80 -6.19 -24.29
CA ALA A 454 16.31 -4.82 -24.47
C ALA A 454 17.47 -3.87 -24.81
N THR A 455 18.61 -4.01 -24.13
CA THR A 455 19.82 -3.22 -24.40
C THR A 455 20.38 -3.47 -25.81
N ILE A 456 20.24 -4.68 -26.34
CA ILE A 456 20.79 -5.09 -27.65
C ILE A 456 19.83 -4.74 -28.80
N LEU A 457 18.53 -4.93 -28.60
CA LEU A 457 17.50 -4.82 -29.64
C LEU A 457 16.88 -3.43 -29.72
N ASN A 458 16.91 -2.66 -28.63
CA ASN A 458 16.40 -1.29 -28.56
C ASN A 458 17.48 -0.37 -27.95
N PRO A 459 18.57 -0.09 -28.68
CA PRO A 459 19.63 0.79 -28.19
C PRO A 459 19.07 2.18 -27.81
N SER A 460 19.66 2.77 -26.78
CA SER A 460 19.22 4.00 -26.10
C SER A 460 18.73 5.08 -27.08
N LYS A 461 17.43 5.33 -27.04
CA LYS A 461 16.79 6.42 -27.80
C LYS A 461 17.25 7.79 -27.29
N SER A 462 17.06 8.83 -28.09
CA SER A 462 17.28 10.23 -27.72
C SER A 462 16.22 10.78 -26.75
N ILE A 463 15.25 9.96 -26.33
CA ILE A 463 14.14 10.31 -25.44
C ILE A 463 14.07 9.35 -24.25
N PRO A 464 13.56 9.81 -23.08
CA PRO A 464 13.27 8.95 -21.94
C PRO A 464 12.41 7.74 -22.35
N GLN A 465 12.71 6.55 -21.82
CA GLN A 465 11.92 5.35 -22.08
C GLN A 465 11.64 4.60 -20.77
N ILE A 466 10.37 4.24 -20.54
CA ILE A 466 9.95 3.43 -19.38
C ILE A 466 10.27 1.95 -19.67
N PRO A 467 10.97 1.24 -18.76
CA PRO A 467 11.31 -0.17 -18.93
C PRO A 467 10.17 -1.12 -18.52
N LEU A 468 10.43 -2.44 -18.63
CA LEU A 468 9.58 -3.59 -18.25
C LEU A 468 8.31 -3.70 -19.08
N HIS A 469 8.18 -4.75 -19.88
CA HIS A 469 7.02 -4.85 -20.78
C HIS A 469 5.95 -5.82 -20.30
N CYS A 470 6.23 -6.66 -19.31
CA CYS A 470 5.23 -7.52 -18.68
C CYS A 470 4.53 -6.81 -17.53
N PHE A 471 3.20 -6.93 -17.47
CA PHE A 471 2.44 -6.30 -16.40
C PHE A 471 1.12 -7.02 -16.09
N CYS A 472 0.55 -6.64 -14.94
CA CYS A 472 -0.83 -6.84 -14.56
C CYS A 472 -1.40 -5.51 -14.03
N GLY A 473 -2.63 -5.16 -14.40
CA GLY A 473 -3.25 -3.89 -14.00
C GLY A 473 -4.74 -3.84 -14.30
N THR A 474 -5.38 -2.72 -13.99
CA THR A 474 -6.81 -2.49 -14.24
C THR A 474 -7.02 -1.53 -15.41
N VAL A 475 -7.95 -1.85 -16.31
CA VAL A 475 -8.35 -0.95 -17.40
C VAL A 475 -9.07 0.27 -16.81
N VAL A 476 -8.57 1.48 -17.10
CA VAL A 476 -9.16 2.74 -16.62
C VAL A 476 -9.72 3.62 -17.74
N ASP A 477 -9.26 3.43 -18.99
CA ASP A 477 -9.84 4.04 -20.18
C ASP A 477 -9.84 3.05 -21.36
N THR A 478 -10.82 3.17 -22.24
CA THR A 478 -11.04 2.25 -23.36
C THR A 478 -11.07 2.99 -24.70
N PRO A 479 -10.72 2.32 -25.81
CA PRO A 479 -10.87 2.86 -27.16
C PRO A 479 -12.28 3.42 -27.42
N LYS A 480 -12.37 4.61 -28.05
CA LYS A 480 -13.64 5.24 -28.45
C LYS A 480 -14.19 4.65 -29.75
N HIS A 481 -13.30 4.16 -30.61
CA HIS A 481 -13.63 3.52 -31.87
C HIS A 481 -12.86 2.22 -31.95
N ASP A 482 -13.57 1.10 -32.03
CA ASP A 482 -12.98 -0.19 -32.34
C ASP A 482 -13.33 -0.54 -33.80
N HIS A 483 -12.40 -0.30 -34.71
CA HIS A 483 -12.59 -0.62 -36.13
C HIS A 483 -12.65 -2.13 -36.40
N ARG A 484 -12.16 -2.96 -35.46
CA ARG A 484 -12.12 -4.43 -35.59
C ARG A 484 -13.36 -5.08 -34.99
N ASN A 485 -13.97 -4.47 -33.97
CA ASN A 485 -15.14 -5.04 -33.29
C ASN A 485 -16.36 -4.09 -33.33
N PRO A 486 -17.36 -4.34 -34.20
CA PRO A 486 -18.57 -3.51 -34.27
C PRO A 486 -19.43 -3.54 -32.99
N GLY A 487 -19.14 -4.44 -32.03
CA GLY A 487 -19.76 -4.51 -30.70
C GLY A 487 -19.10 -3.63 -29.62
N GLY A 488 -18.07 -2.85 -29.96
CA GLY A 488 -17.30 -2.03 -29.03
C GLY A 488 -16.06 -2.75 -28.46
N PRO A 489 -15.27 -2.06 -27.61
CA PRO A 489 -13.97 -2.57 -27.14
C PRO A 489 -14.11 -3.89 -26.40
N LYS A 490 -13.19 -4.84 -26.64
CA LYS A 490 -13.21 -6.18 -26.00
C LYS A 490 -13.17 -6.12 -24.48
N PHE A 491 -12.36 -5.21 -23.92
CA PHE A 491 -12.20 -5.02 -22.48
C PHE A 491 -12.93 -3.76 -22.00
N LYS A 492 -13.38 -3.76 -20.76
CA LYS A 492 -14.15 -2.68 -20.13
C LYS A 492 -13.36 -2.04 -18.99
N VAL A 493 -13.69 -0.79 -18.68
CA VAL A 493 -13.18 -0.11 -17.48
C VAL A 493 -13.49 -0.96 -16.25
N GLY A 494 -12.49 -1.19 -15.41
CA GLY A 494 -12.54 -2.07 -14.23
C GLY A 494 -12.09 -3.51 -14.50
N ASP A 495 -11.90 -3.93 -15.76
CA ASP A 495 -11.35 -5.25 -16.05
C ASP A 495 -9.88 -5.31 -15.62
N VAL A 496 -9.53 -6.38 -14.90
CA VAL A 496 -8.14 -6.67 -14.54
C VAL A 496 -7.50 -7.49 -15.66
N VAL A 497 -6.46 -6.92 -16.26
CA VAL A 497 -5.76 -7.49 -17.42
C VAL A 497 -4.29 -7.70 -17.11
N PHE A 498 -3.69 -8.65 -17.83
CA PHE A 498 -2.25 -8.88 -17.86
C PHE A 498 -1.79 -8.93 -19.30
N GLY A 499 -0.53 -8.56 -19.55
CA GLY A 499 -0.08 -8.35 -20.92
C GLY A 499 1.41 -8.19 -21.10
N LEU A 500 1.80 -8.18 -22.36
CA LEU A 500 3.14 -7.86 -22.83
C LEU A 500 3.04 -6.65 -23.75
N VAL A 501 3.49 -5.48 -23.31
CA VAL A 501 3.53 -4.27 -24.13
C VAL A 501 4.61 -4.41 -25.20
N ASN A 502 4.35 -3.93 -26.41
CA ASN A 502 5.34 -3.91 -27.47
C ASN A 502 6.58 -3.08 -27.08
N TYR A 503 7.76 -3.67 -27.27
CA TYR A 503 9.08 -3.09 -27.00
C TYR A 503 9.40 -1.76 -27.70
N THR A 504 8.60 -1.39 -28.72
CA THR A 504 8.75 -0.10 -29.41
C THR A 504 8.18 1.08 -28.61
N ARG A 505 7.33 0.84 -27.61
CA ARG A 505 6.67 1.86 -26.77
C ARG A 505 7.23 1.86 -25.34
N ASP A 506 6.71 2.74 -24.51
CA ASP A 506 6.97 2.75 -23.07
C ASP A 506 6.43 1.48 -22.41
N GLY A 507 7.21 0.95 -21.47
CA GLY A 507 6.85 -0.19 -20.64
C GLY A 507 5.91 0.18 -19.50
N ALA A 508 5.79 -0.75 -18.55
CA ALA A 508 4.84 -0.76 -17.46
C ALA A 508 5.48 -0.51 -16.09
N ALA A 509 6.78 -0.15 -16.03
CA ALA A 509 7.41 0.31 -14.80
C ALA A 509 6.93 1.73 -14.39
N ALA A 510 5.63 1.98 -14.39
CA ALA A 510 5.00 3.26 -14.09
C ALA A 510 3.54 3.08 -13.68
N ASP A 511 2.94 4.07 -13.00
CA ASP A 511 1.56 3.92 -12.49
C ASP A 511 0.55 3.65 -13.62
N TYR A 512 0.81 4.13 -14.84
CA TYR A 512 -0.05 3.93 -16.01
C TYR A 512 0.76 3.46 -17.22
N VAL A 513 0.15 2.58 -18.01
CA VAL A 513 0.69 2.13 -19.30
C VAL A 513 -0.41 2.14 -20.36
N VAL A 514 0.00 2.40 -21.61
CA VAL A 514 -0.89 2.33 -22.77
C VAL A 514 -0.68 1.00 -23.48
N ALA A 515 -1.77 0.28 -23.73
CA ALA A 515 -1.74 -1.00 -24.44
C ALA A 515 -2.82 -1.04 -25.53
N SER A 516 -2.55 -1.77 -26.60
CA SER A 516 -3.51 -2.14 -27.63
C SER A 516 -4.23 -3.43 -27.24
N GLU A 517 -5.35 -3.70 -27.91
CA GLU A 517 -6.16 -4.89 -27.62
C GLU A 517 -5.40 -6.22 -27.78
N ASP A 518 -4.46 -6.28 -28.73
CA ASP A 518 -3.66 -7.47 -29.04
C ASP A 518 -2.52 -7.71 -28.04
N GLU A 519 -2.34 -6.85 -27.03
CA GLU A 519 -1.26 -6.96 -26.05
C GLU A 519 -1.71 -7.48 -24.69
N ILE A 520 -3.03 -7.57 -24.50
CA ILE A 520 -3.64 -7.85 -23.20
C ILE A 520 -4.64 -9.00 -23.27
N ALA A 521 -4.79 -9.68 -22.14
CA ALA A 521 -5.86 -10.63 -21.87
C ALA A 521 -6.38 -10.43 -20.45
N LEU A 522 -7.56 -10.98 -20.14
CA LEU A 522 -8.08 -10.97 -18.78
C LEU A 522 -7.14 -11.75 -17.85
N LYS A 523 -6.89 -11.21 -16.67
CA LYS A 523 -6.08 -11.86 -15.65
C LYS A 523 -6.78 -13.14 -15.16
N PRO A 524 -6.08 -14.29 -15.09
CA PRO A 524 -6.61 -15.51 -14.48
C PRO A 524 -7.05 -15.29 -13.03
N ASN A 525 -8.19 -15.85 -12.61
CA ASN A 525 -8.76 -15.55 -11.29
C ASN A 525 -8.04 -16.23 -10.11
N ASN A 526 -7.28 -17.31 -10.37
CA ASN A 526 -6.68 -18.17 -9.35
C ASN A 526 -5.27 -17.76 -8.89
N ILE A 527 -4.71 -16.66 -9.40
CA ILE A 527 -3.36 -16.20 -9.09
C ILE A 527 -3.32 -14.73 -8.65
N SER A 528 -2.22 -14.29 -8.05
CA SER A 528 -1.98 -12.88 -7.69
C SER A 528 -1.64 -12.01 -8.92
N ALA A 529 -1.63 -10.68 -8.75
CA ALA A 529 -1.17 -9.77 -9.81
C ALA A 529 0.33 -9.94 -10.10
N ALA A 530 1.15 -10.24 -9.08
CA ALA A 530 2.58 -10.49 -9.24
C ALA A 530 2.84 -11.74 -10.07
N GLU A 531 2.14 -12.85 -9.76
CA GLU A 531 2.21 -14.08 -10.55
C GLU A 531 1.70 -13.87 -11.97
N ALA A 532 0.63 -13.07 -12.15
CA ALA A 532 0.12 -12.76 -13.47
C ALA A 532 1.13 -11.98 -14.32
N ALA A 533 1.79 -10.96 -13.74
CA ALA A 533 2.83 -10.22 -14.45
C ALA A 533 4.06 -11.07 -14.83
N ALA A 534 4.33 -12.16 -14.11
CA ALA A 534 5.44 -13.07 -14.39
C ALA A 534 5.24 -14.00 -15.61
N ILE A 535 4.05 -14.02 -16.21
CA ILE A 535 3.68 -15.01 -17.24
C ILE A 535 3.89 -14.53 -18.70
N PRO A 536 3.50 -13.30 -19.10
CA PRO A 536 3.34 -12.95 -20.50
C PRO A 536 4.57 -13.19 -21.38
N LEU A 537 5.72 -12.62 -21.03
CA LEU A 537 6.96 -12.78 -21.82
C LEU A 537 7.38 -14.25 -21.95
N PRO A 538 7.67 -14.98 -20.85
CA PRO A 538 8.20 -16.33 -21.00
C PRO A 538 7.19 -17.28 -21.63
N ALA A 539 5.90 -17.16 -21.30
CA ALA A 539 4.86 -18.02 -21.85
C ALA A 539 4.61 -17.72 -23.34
N LEU A 540 4.56 -16.45 -23.77
CA LEU A 540 4.43 -16.10 -25.19
C LEU A 540 5.67 -16.52 -26.00
N THR A 541 6.86 -16.41 -25.43
CA THR A 541 8.10 -16.85 -26.08
C THR A 541 8.07 -18.36 -26.33
N ALA A 542 7.69 -19.14 -25.32
CA ALA A 542 7.52 -20.59 -25.44
C ALA A 542 6.36 -20.96 -26.39
N TRP A 543 5.24 -20.24 -26.31
CA TRP A 543 4.09 -20.42 -27.18
C TRP A 543 4.47 -20.20 -28.66
N GLN A 544 5.11 -19.08 -28.99
CA GLN A 544 5.51 -18.79 -30.35
C GLN A 544 6.57 -19.76 -30.86
N SER A 545 7.48 -20.22 -29.99
CA SER A 545 8.45 -21.27 -30.32
C SER A 545 7.76 -22.55 -30.81
N LEU A 546 6.71 -22.99 -30.11
CA LEU A 546 5.97 -24.22 -30.43
C LEU A 546 5.00 -24.03 -31.61
N PHE A 547 4.20 -22.97 -31.58
CA PHE A 547 3.04 -22.84 -32.45
C PHE A 547 3.31 -21.97 -33.68
N THR A 548 4.16 -20.96 -33.57
CA THR A 548 4.44 -20.02 -34.67
C THR A 548 5.64 -20.45 -35.50
N TYR A 549 6.79 -20.71 -34.85
CA TYR A 549 8.03 -21.04 -35.54
C TYR A 549 8.12 -22.51 -35.92
N ALA A 550 7.73 -23.41 -35.01
CA ALA A 550 7.71 -24.84 -35.30
C ALA A 550 6.42 -25.31 -36.00
N GLY A 551 5.38 -24.45 -36.03
CA GLY A 551 4.14 -24.70 -36.76
C GLY A 551 3.29 -25.83 -36.18
N PHE A 552 3.43 -26.17 -34.89
CA PHE A 552 2.69 -27.25 -34.26
C PHE A 552 1.26 -26.83 -33.88
N VAL A 553 0.39 -26.52 -34.84
CA VAL A 553 -0.98 -26.09 -34.54
C VAL A 553 -1.71 -27.17 -33.70
N PRO A 554 -2.34 -26.84 -32.55
CA PRO A 554 -3.00 -27.82 -31.67
C PRO A 554 -4.06 -28.68 -32.39
N GLU A 555 -4.69 -28.13 -33.43
CA GLU A 555 -5.67 -28.83 -34.26
C GLU A 555 -5.03 -29.84 -35.21
N ASP A 556 -3.84 -29.56 -35.75
CA ASP A 556 -3.06 -30.46 -36.61
C ASP A 556 -2.39 -31.59 -35.80
N VAL A 557 -2.06 -31.34 -34.53
CA VAL A 557 -1.55 -32.35 -33.59
C VAL A 557 -2.56 -33.48 -33.39
N LYS A 558 -3.87 -33.26 -33.58
CA LYS A 558 -4.88 -34.32 -33.55
C LYS A 558 -4.67 -35.39 -34.63
N GLY A 559 -4.03 -35.03 -35.75
CA GLY A 559 -3.74 -35.92 -36.87
C GLY A 559 -2.31 -36.48 -36.92
N MET A 560 -1.40 -36.07 -36.01
CA MET A 560 -0.03 -36.58 -36.01
C MET A 560 0.02 -38.05 -35.60
N LYS A 561 0.41 -38.91 -36.54
CA LYS A 561 0.65 -40.35 -36.29
C LYS A 561 1.97 -40.65 -35.56
N ARG A 562 2.85 -39.66 -35.40
CA ARG A 562 4.19 -39.81 -34.81
C ARG A 562 4.34 -38.88 -33.61
N GLN A 563 5.07 -39.35 -32.59
CA GLN A 563 5.38 -38.55 -31.41
C GLN A 563 6.31 -37.38 -31.78
N LEU A 564 5.95 -36.17 -31.33
CA LEU A 564 6.81 -34.99 -31.44
C LEU A 564 7.99 -35.12 -30.49
N ARG A 565 9.20 -34.75 -30.92
CA ARG A 565 10.41 -34.78 -30.07
C ARG A 565 10.95 -33.37 -29.90
N VAL A 566 11.13 -32.92 -28.66
CA VAL A 566 11.57 -31.56 -28.33
C VAL A 566 12.76 -31.59 -27.37
N LEU A 567 13.76 -30.76 -27.64
CA LEU A 567 14.87 -30.47 -26.72
C LEU A 567 14.68 -29.06 -26.15
N VAL A 568 14.64 -28.92 -24.82
CA VAL A 568 14.65 -27.63 -24.13
C VAL A 568 15.98 -27.50 -23.39
N THR A 569 16.72 -26.42 -23.62
CA THR A 569 18.01 -26.19 -22.94
C THR A 569 17.86 -25.21 -21.78
N ASN A 570 18.70 -25.34 -20.75
CA ASN A 570 18.68 -24.50 -19.55
C ASN A 570 17.29 -24.40 -18.90
N SER A 571 16.60 -25.53 -18.79
CA SER A 571 15.14 -25.57 -18.68
C SER A 571 14.60 -25.08 -17.34
N ARG A 572 15.36 -25.26 -16.25
CA ARG A 572 14.95 -24.85 -14.89
C ARG A 572 15.28 -23.38 -14.59
N ASN A 573 16.41 -22.93 -15.10
CA ASN A 573 17.00 -21.63 -14.83
C ASN A 573 16.67 -20.59 -15.91
N SER A 574 15.78 -20.94 -16.84
CA SER A 574 15.12 -20.01 -17.75
C SER A 574 13.62 -20.08 -17.55
N GLU A 575 12.99 -18.93 -17.38
CA GLU A 575 11.52 -18.86 -17.29
C GLU A 575 10.87 -19.28 -18.61
N VAL A 576 11.49 -18.99 -19.77
CA VAL A 576 11.03 -19.50 -21.07
C VAL A 576 11.09 -21.03 -21.10
N GLY A 577 12.20 -21.60 -20.62
CA GLY A 577 12.38 -23.05 -20.51
C GLY A 577 11.30 -23.70 -19.64
N ALA A 578 11.07 -23.15 -18.45
CA ALA A 578 10.06 -23.65 -17.51
C ALA A 578 8.63 -23.57 -18.08
N GLN A 579 8.30 -22.48 -18.79
CA GLN A 579 7.01 -22.35 -19.48
C GLN A 579 6.88 -23.33 -20.65
N ALA A 580 7.96 -23.57 -21.40
CA ALA A 580 7.98 -24.53 -22.50
C ALA A 580 7.73 -25.97 -21.99
N LEU A 581 8.35 -26.36 -20.87
CA LEU A 581 8.10 -27.68 -20.27
C LEU A 581 6.64 -27.85 -19.84
N GLN A 582 6.04 -26.84 -19.20
CA GLN A 582 4.63 -26.86 -18.79
C GLN A 582 3.69 -26.97 -20.01
N LEU A 583 3.95 -26.22 -21.08
CA LEU A 583 3.18 -26.30 -22.33
C LEU A 583 3.29 -27.68 -22.99
N LEU A 584 4.50 -28.25 -23.06
CA LEU A 584 4.75 -29.58 -23.63
C LEU A 584 4.12 -30.72 -22.82
N ARG A 585 3.74 -30.45 -21.57
CA ARG A 585 3.06 -31.41 -20.69
C ARG A 585 1.56 -31.16 -20.56
N SER A 586 1.05 -30.14 -21.23
CA SER A 586 -0.38 -29.86 -21.27
C SER A 586 -1.16 -30.90 -22.08
N ARG A 587 -2.02 -31.66 -21.40
CA ARG A 587 -2.94 -32.60 -22.06
C ARG A 587 -4.06 -31.91 -22.82
N SER A 588 -4.36 -30.65 -22.52
CA SER A 588 -5.34 -29.88 -23.30
C SER A 588 -4.76 -29.45 -24.66
N LEU A 589 -3.45 -29.16 -24.72
CA LEU A 589 -2.74 -28.86 -25.96
C LEU A 589 -2.37 -30.13 -26.74
N PHE A 590 -2.02 -31.22 -26.02
CA PHE A 590 -1.59 -32.50 -26.59
C PHE A 590 -2.47 -33.67 -26.09
N PRO A 591 -3.76 -33.77 -26.52
CA PRO A 591 -4.71 -34.72 -25.96
C PRO A 591 -4.48 -36.18 -26.36
N ASN A 592 -3.89 -36.43 -27.54
CA ASN A 592 -3.71 -37.77 -28.07
C ASN A 592 -2.39 -38.41 -27.64
N GLN A 593 -1.30 -37.66 -27.75
CA GLN A 593 0.05 -38.14 -27.44
C GLN A 593 0.92 -36.97 -26.99
N LEU A 594 1.50 -37.08 -25.79
CA LEU A 594 2.44 -36.09 -25.27
C LEU A 594 3.76 -36.13 -26.08
N PRO A 595 4.36 -34.97 -26.38
CA PRO A 595 5.71 -34.89 -26.94
C PRO A 595 6.72 -35.62 -26.06
N TRP A 596 7.69 -36.28 -26.69
CA TRP A 596 8.90 -36.71 -26.00
C TRP A 596 9.80 -35.50 -25.77
N VAL A 597 10.21 -35.27 -24.53
CA VAL A 597 10.97 -34.09 -24.12
C VAL A 597 12.30 -34.49 -23.52
N CYS A 598 13.36 -33.94 -24.09
CA CYS A 598 14.69 -33.91 -23.50
C CYS A 598 14.91 -32.52 -22.90
N ALA A 599 15.29 -32.43 -21.64
CA ALA A 599 15.62 -31.17 -20.98
C ALA A 599 17.12 -31.13 -20.63
N THR A 600 17.76 -29.97 -20.74
CA THR A 600 19.08 -29.77 -20.11
C THR A 600 18.96 -28.99 -18.81
N CYS A 601 19.77 -29.36 -17.80
CA CYS A 601 19.89 -28.69 -16.51
C CYS A 601 21.36 -28.36 -16.22
N ASP A 602 21.61 -27.39 -15.35
CA ASP A 602 22.98 -26.96 -14.99
C ASP A 602 23.45 -27.45 -13.61
N ALA A 603 22.58 -28.13 -12.86
CA ALA A 603 22.88 -28.78 -11.59
C ALA A 603 22.23 -30.18 -11.53
N GLU A 604 22.94 -31.16 -10.97
CA GLU A 604 22.47 -32.56 -10.89
C GLU A 604 21.23 -32.72 -9.99
N ASP A 605 21.10 -31.88 -8.96
CA ASP A 605 19.95 -31.86 -8.03
C ASP A 605 18.64 -31.40 -8.69
N GLN A 606 18.70 -30.86 -9.90
CA GLN A 606 17.52 -30.47 -10.67
C GLN A 606 16.84 -31.64 -11.38
N ASP A 607 17.51 -32.79 -11.53
CA ASP A 607 16.96 -33.96 -12.22
C ASP A 607 15.65 -34.42 -11.54
N ASP A 608 15.73 -34.66 -10.23
CA ASP A 608 14.59 -35.12 -9.42
C ASP A 608 13.39 -34.17 -9.55
N TYR A 609 13.65 -32.86 -9.47
CA TYR A 609 12.61 -31.83 -9.62
C TYR A 609 11.95 -31.89 -11.00
N LEU A 610 12.75 -31.90 -12.08
CA LEU A 610 12.23 -31.89 -13.45
C LEU A 610 11.42 -33.16 -13.76
N ARG A 611 11.83 -34.32 -13.23
CA ARG A 611 11.07 -35.56 -13.41
C ARG A 611 9.77 -35.57 -12.61
N GLN A 612 9.79 -35.09 -11.38
CA GLN A 612 8.62 -35.08 -10.49
C GLN A 612 7.57 -34.05 -10.94
N GLU A 613 7.99 -32.84 -11.31
CA GLU A 613 7.07 -31.74 -11.62
C GLU A 613 6.63 -31.71 -13.08
N HIS A 614 7.45 -32.21 -14.01
CA HIS A 614 7.20 -32.06 -15.45
C HIS A 614 7.28 -33.37 -16.23
N GLU A 615 7.39 -34.53 -15.58
CA GLU A 615 7.38 -35.84 -16.24
C GLU A 615 8.32 -35.89 -17.48
N ILE A 616 9.52 -35.33 -17.35
CA ILE A 616 10.48 -35.23 -18.46
C ILE A 616 11.04 -36.61 -18.82
N ASP A 617 11.10 -36.93 -20.11
CA ASP A 617 11.55 -38.24 -20.59
C ASP A 617 13.06 -38.40 -20.36
N GLU A 618 13.85 -37.43 -20.82
CA GLU A 618 15.31 -37.45 -20.70
C GLU A 618 15.86 -36.14 -20.15
N ILE A 619 16.88 -36.25 -19.30
CA ILE A 619 17.54 -35.09 -18.70
C ILE A 619 19.04 -35.17 -19.00
N LEU A 620 19.59 -34.07 -19.46
CA LEU A 620 21.01 -33.91 -19.74
C LEU A 620 21.62 -32.89 -18.79
N TYR A 621 22.58 -33.33 -17.99
CA TYR A 621 23.42 -32.42 -17.24
C TYR A 621 24.32 -31.65 -18.20
N ALA A 622 24.19 -30.32 -18.19
CA ALA A 622 24.86 -29.38 -19.08
C ALA A 622 25.19 -28.09 -18.31
N PRO A 623 26.17 -28.12 -17.39
CA PRO A 623 26.55 -26.97 -16.60
C PRO A 623 27.00 -25.82 -17.51
N LEU A 624 26.60 -24.60 -17.19
CA LEU A 624 26.90 -23.42 -18.01
C LEU A 624 27.94 -22.54 -17.28
N PRO A 625 29.07 -22.16 -17.91
CA PRO A 625 29.48 -22.48 -19.28
C PRO A 625 29.81 -23.96 -19.49
N LEU A 626 29.59 -24.46 -20.72
CA LEU A 626 29.79 -25.87 -21.04
C LEU A 626 31.27 -26.29 -20.89
N PRO A 627 31.54 -27.51 -20.36
CA PRO A 627 32.86 -28.10 -20.38
C PRO A 627 33.42 -28.20 -21.81
N GLN A 628 34.75 -28.11 -21.97
CA GLN A 628 35.39 -28.14 -23.31
C GLN A 628 35.14 -29.45 -24.07
N ASP A 629 34.97 -30.55 -23.36
CA ASP A 629 34.71 -31.89 -23.89
C ASP A 629 33.22 -32.20 -24.04
N TYR A 630 32.33 -31.24 -23.72
CA TYR A 630 30.90 -31.41 -23.86
C TYR A 630 30.49 -31.44 -25.35
N ASP A 631 29.94 -32.57 -25.79
CA ASP A 631 29.45 -32.77 -27.16
C ASP A 631 28.03 -33.36 -27.14
N LEU A 632 27.04 -32.50 -27.34
CA LEU A 632 25.62 -32.87 -27.41
C LEU A 632 25.32 -33.90 -28.50
N GLY A 633 25.99 -33.80 -29.65
CA GLY A 633 25.82 -34.75 -30.76
C GLY A 633 26.39 -36.13 -30.43
N ALA A 634 27.51 -36.19 -29.73
CA ALA A 634 28.08 -37.43 -29.22
C ALA A 634 27.17 -38.09 -28.17
N ILE A 635 26.58 -37.30 -27.26
CA ILE A 635 25.62 -37.78 -26.26
C ILE A 635 24.40 -38.41 -26.94
N PHE A 636 23.76 -37.71 -27.89
CA PHE A 636 22.64 -38.24 -28.68
C PHE A 636 22.99 -39.56 -29.39
N ARG A 637 24.21 -39.64 -29.94
CA ARG A 637 24.70 -40.86 -30.58
C ARG A 637 24.92 -42.01 -29.59
N GLN A 638 25.51 -41.74 -28.44
CA GLN A 638 25.79 -42.75 -27.40
C GLN A 638 24.50 -43.34 -26.84
N ASN A 639 23.51 -42.48 -26.57
CA ASN A 639 22.19 -42.89 -26.07
C ASN A 639 21.26 -43.46 -27.17
N ARG A 640 21.70 -43.46 -28.44
CA ARG A 640 20.93 -43.94 -29.60
C ARG A 640 19.59 -43.23 -29.76
N TRP A 641 19.51 -41.95 -29.38
CA TRP A 641 18.30 -41.16 -29.53
C TRP A 641 18.12 -40.69 -30.96
N ALA A 642 16.86 -40.70 -31.42
CA ALA A 642 16.51 -40.07 -32.70
C ALA A 642 16.59 -38.54 -32.57
N PRO A 643 17.03 -37.82 -33.63
CA PRO A 643 17.06 -36.36 -33.64
C PRO A 643 15.68 -35.75 -33.33
N VAL A 644 15.67 -34.60 -32.67
CA VAL A 644 14.47 -33.87 -32.29
C VAL A 644 13.88 -33.10 -33.47
N ASP A 645 12.58 -32.81 -33.38
CA ASP A 645 11.86 -31.96 -34.32
C ASP A 645 12.06 -30.47 -34.01
N LEU A 646 12.14 -30.13 -32.72
CA LEU A 646 12.30 -28.76 -32.24
C LEU A 646 13.36 -28.69 -31.13
N VAL A 647 14.23 -27.69 -31.21
CA VAL A 647 15.07 -27.25 -30.09
C VAL A 647 14.62 -25.86 -29.64
N ILE A 648 14.28 -25.71 -28.37
CA ILE A 648 14.05 -24.43 -27.70
C ILE A 648 15.27 -24.14 -26.83
N ASP A 649 16.15 -23.30 -27.35
CA ASP A 649 17.40 -22.94 -26.70
C ASP A 649 17.24 -21.76 -25.73
N CYS A 650 17.49 -22.01 -24.45
CA CYS A 650 17.58 -20.99 -23.41
C CYS A 650 18.99 -20.94 -22.78
N ALA A 651 19.98 -21.62 -23.38
CA ALA A 651 21.37 -21.64 -22.95
C ALA A 651 22.28 -20.76 -23.82
N GLY A 652 21.98 -20.58 -25.10
CA GLY A 652 22.75 -19.74 -26.03
C GLY A 652 24.18 -20.21 -26.29
N ARG A 653 24.94 -19.42 -27.05
CA ARG A 653 26.37 -19.62 -27.33
C ARG A 653 26.68 -21.04 -27.83
N GLN A 654 27.59 -21.75 -27.15
CA GLN A 654 28.06 -23.08 -27.52
C GLN A 654 26.93 -24.12 -27.55
N MET A 655 25.96 -24.05 -26.63
CA MET A 655 24.82 -24.96 -26.64
C MET A 655 23.96 -24.76 -27.89
N PHE A 656 23.66 -23.51 -28.24
CA PHE A 656 22.92 -23.16 -29.45
C PHE A 656 23.64 -23.66 -30.72
N GLN A 657 24.97 -23.52 -30.79
CA GLN A 657 25.75 -24.05 -31.91
C GLN A 657 25.67 -25.57 -32.00
N GLN A 658 25.84 -26.28 -30.88
CA GLN A 658 25.78 -27.75 -30.85
C GLN A 658 24.38 -28.29 -31.19
N ALA A 659 23.31 -27.54 -30.89
CA ALA A 659 21.94 -27.90 -31.23
C ALA A 659 21.69 -28.06 -32.75
N HIS A 660 22.50 -27.41 -33.60
CA HIS A 660 22.39 -27.51 -35.06
C HIS A 660 23.03 -28.78 -35.64
N SER A 661 23.63 -29.62 -34.80
CA SER A 661 24.19 -30.90 -35.24
C SER A 661 23.09 -31.77 -35.88
N PRO A 662 23.34 -32.43 -37.04
CA PRO A 662 22.37 -33.33 -37.67
C PRO A 662 22.08 -34.59 -36.84
N ARG A 663 22.84 -34.81 -35.75
CA ARG A 663 22.56 -35.84 -34.75
C ARG A 663 21.54 -35.38 -33.70
N VAL A 664 21.43 -34.08 -33.49
CA VAL A 664 20.57 -33.48 -32.47
C VAL A 664 19.24 -33.07 -33.09
N VAL A 665 19.25 -32.33 -34.20
CA VAL A 665 18.02 -31.86 -34.88
C VAL A 665 17.87 -32.48 -36.27
N LYS A 666 16.63 -32.74 -36.70
CA LYS A 666 16.32 -33.24 -38.05
C LYS A 666 16.66 -32.21 -39.13
N SER A 667 16.91 -32.66 -40.35
CA SER A 667 17.22 -31.80 -41.51
C SER A 667 16.09 -30.86 -41.94
N ASN A 668 14.87 -31.05 -41.45
CA ASN A 668 13.73 -30.14 -41.60
C ASN A 668 13.18 -29.68 -40.24
N GLY A 669 13.99 -29.85 -39.18
CA GLY A 669 13.63 -29.44 -37.83
C GLY A 669 13.82 -27.95 -37.62
N VAL A 670 13.45 -27.50 -36.42
CA VAL A 670 13.46 -26.10 -36.04
C VAL A 670 14.36 -25.92 -34.82
N VAL A 671 15.24 -24.92 -34.85
CA VAL A 671 16.08 -24.52 -33.73
C VAL A 671 15.79 -23.05 -33.45
N VAL A 672 15.11 -22.80 -32.34
CA VAL A 672 14.80 -21.44 -31.89
C VAL A 672 15.54 -21.12 -30.60
N THR A 673 15.95 -19.87 -30.44
CA THR A 673 16.63 -19.41 -29.22
C THR A 673 15.94 -18.19 -28.62
N ALA A 674 15.81 -18.20 -27.30
CA ALA A 674 15.27 -17.10 -26.52
C ALA A 674 16.35 -16.13 -25.98
N VAL A 675 17.64 -16.52 -26.04
CA VAL A 675 18.72 -15.82 -25.31
C VAL A 675 19.92 -15.42 -26.18
N ASP A 676 19.97 -15.90 -27.43
CA ASP A 676 21.06 -15.63 -28.37
C ASP A 676 20.53 -14.85 -29.59
N SER A 677 20.91 -13.57 -29.70
CA SER A 677 20.47 -12.69 -30.78
C SER A 677 21.27 -12.84 -32.07
N THR A 678 22.32 -13.67 -32.09
CA THR A 678 23.14 -13.88 -33.31
C THR A 678 22.33 -14.25 -34.56
N PRO A 679 21.26 -15.09 -34.49
CA PRO A 679 20.43 -15.36 -35.67
C PRO A 679 19.64 -14.15 -36.17
N ALA A 680 19.36 -13.16 -35.31
CA ALA A 680 18.69 -11.93 -35.71
C ALA A 680 19.66 -10.93 -36.37
N GLN A 681 20.96 -11.03 -36.06
CA GLN A 681 22.04 -10.18 -36.57
C GLN A 681 22.61 -10.70 -37.91
N ASN A 682 22.51 -12.00 -38.18
CA ASN A 682 22.90 -12.61 -39.45
C ASN A 682 21.79 -12.43 -40.52
N ARG A 683 21.61 -11.19 -40.98
CA ARG A 683 20.78 -10.85 -42.14
C ARG A 683 21.66 -10.48 -43.33
N ASP A 684 21.21 -10.79 -44.54
CA ASP A 684 21.89 -10.33 -45.75
C ASP A 684 21.77 -8.81 -45.93
N SER A 685 22.48 -8.26 -46.92
CA SER A 685 22.50 -6.82 -47.22
C SER A 685 21.13 -6.22 -47.56
N ASP A 686 20.15 -7.06 -47.91
CA ASP A 686 18.77 -6.66 -48.20
C ASP A 686 17.83 -6.85 -46.99
N GLY A 687 18.38 -7.25 -45.84
CA GLY A 687 17.64 -7.42 -44.58
C GLY A 687 16.87 -8.74 -44.48
N ASN A 688 17.09 -9.69 -45.39
CA ASN A 688 16.50 -11.01 -45.35
C ASN A 688 17.30 -11.94 -44.43
N ALA A 689 16.61 -12.85 -43.77
CA ALA A 689 17.27 -13.85 -42.95
C ALA A 689 18.05 -14.84 -43.83
N GLU A 690 19.26 -15.21 -43.42
CA GLU A 690 20.06 -16.21 -44.16
C GLU A 690 19.25 -17.51 -44.39
N PRO A 691 19.41 -18.15 -45.56
CA PRO A 691 18.72 -19.38 -45.90
C PRO A 691 19.09 -20.50 -44.91
N PRO A 692 18.15 -21.42 -44.61
CA PRO A 692 18.36 -22.49 -43.63
C PRO A 692 19.59 -23.33 -43.98
N GLN A 693 20.59 -23.37 -43.08
CA GLN A 693 21.73 -24.27 -43.21
C GLN A 693 21.24 -25.71 -43.04
N ASN A 694 21.54 -26.57 -44.04
CA ASN A 694 21.13 -27.99 -44.06
C ASN A 694 19.60 -28.24 -43.92
N GLY A 695 18.77 -27.25 -44.29
CA GLY A 695 17.29 -27.36 -44.22
C GLY A 695 16.68 -27.11 -42.84
N VAL A 696 17.50 -26.81 -41.82
CA VAL A 696 17.05 -26.49 -40.46
C VAL A 696 16.64 -25.03 -40.38
N LEU A 697 15.43 -24.76 -39.88
CA LEU A 697 14.99 -23.38 -39.59
C LEU A 697 15.63 -22.91 -38.29
N SER A 698 16.54 -21.93 -38.38
CA SER A 698 17.21 -21.33 -37.22
C SER A 698 16.75 -19.88 -37.01
N ARG A 699 16.20 -19.55 -35.83
CA ARG A 699 15.65 -18.22 -35.54
C ARG A 699 15.81 -17.80 -34.08
N PHE A 700 16.03 -16.51 -33.87
CA PHE A 700 15.83 -15.86 -32.57
C PHE A 700 14.34 -15.54 -32.38
N VAL A 701 13.81 -15.82 -31.19
CA VAL A 701 12.41 -15.56 -30.85
C VAL A 701 12.28 -14.11 -30.39
N ALA A 702 12.09 -13.21 -31.35
CA ALA A 702 11.67 -11.84 -31.07
C ALA A 702 10.18 -11.86 -30.70
N VAL A 703 9.89 -12.11 -29.42
CA VAL A 703 8.52 -12.27 -28.91
C VAL A 703 7.67 -11.07 -29.31
N ARG A 704 6.52 -11.36 -29.92
CA ARG A 704 5.50 -10.36 -30.23
C ARG A 704 4.36 -10.45 -29.23
N PRO A 705 3.71 -9.34 -28.88
CA PRO A 705 2.46 -9.43 -28.15
C PRO A 705 1.40 -10.20 -28.94
N ASP A 706 0.62 -11.03 -28.24
CA ASP A 706 -0.45 -11.85 -28.81
C ASP A 706 -1.53 -12.11 -27.75
N GLY A 707 -2.56 -11.27 -27.75
CA GLY A 707 -3.67 -11.30 -26.79
C GLY A 707 -4.54 -12.56 -26.91
N GLU A 708 -4.59 -13.20 -28.08
CA GLU A 708 -5.30 -14.47 -28.27
C GLU A 708 -4.52 -15.64 -27.67
N ALA A 709 -3.20 -15.68 -27.87
CA ALA A 709 -2.34 -16.64 -27.20
C ALA A 709 -2.35 -16.43 -25.68
N LEU A 710 -2.29 -15.18 -25.20
CA LEU A 710 -2.41 -14.87 -23.77
C LEU A 710 -3.74 -15.32 -23.18
N ALA A 711 -4.86 -15.18 -23.91
CA ALA A 711 -6.15 -15.66 -23.44
C ALA A 711 -6.18 -17.20 -23.31
N ARG A 712 -5.52 -17.94 -24.21
CA ARG A 712 -5.36 -19.40 -24.09
C ARG A 712 -4.42 -19.78 -22.95
N ILE A 713 -3.31 -19.05 -22.77
CA ILE A 713 -2.40 -19.23 -21.64
C ILE A 713 -3.15 -18.98 -20.33
N ALA A 714 -4.00 -17.96 -20.25
CA ALA A 714 -4.81 -17.66 -19.08
C ALA A 714 -5.72 -18.84 -18.69
N GLN A 715 -6.35 -19.50 -19.67
CA GLN A 715 -7.14 -20.72 -19.42
C GLN A 715 -6.27 -21.86 -18.89
N LEU A 716 -5.05 -22.02 -19.40
CA LEU A 716 -4.11 -23.02 -18.89
C LEU A 716 -3.69 -22.74 -17.45
N VAL A 717 -3.52 -21.47 -17.08
CA VAL A 717 -3.27 -21.04 -15.70
C VAL A 717 -4.45 -21.35 -14.80
N GLU A 718 -5.68 -21.06 -15.22
CA GLU A 718 -6.89 -21.38 -14.45
C GLU A 718 -7.08 -22.89 -14.25
N SER A 719 -6.55 -23.71 -15.17
CA SER A 719 -6.53 -25.17 -15.06
C SER A 719 -5.30 -25.75 -14.33
N ASP A 720 -4.50 -24.91 -13.67
CA ASP A 720 -3.29 -25.29 -12.94
C ASP A 720 -2.18 -25.95 -13.80
N VAL A 721 -2.21 -25.76 -15.13
CA VAL A 721 -1.21 -26.30 -16.05
C VAL A 721 -0.01 -25.38 -16.18
N ILE A 722 -0.23 -24.06 -16.15
CA ILE A 722 0.81 -23.05 -16.24
C ILE A 722 0.86 -22.24 -14.94
N ARG A 723 2.06 -22.01 -14.42
CA ARG A 723 2.32 -21.12 -13.29
C ARG A 723 3.48 -20.19 -13.60
N GLY A 724 3.33 -18.91 -13.21
CA GLY A 724 4.43 -17.94 -13.22
C GLY A 724 5.28 -18.10 -11.96
N ARG A 725 6.60 -17.91 -12.08
CA ARG A 725 7.53 -18.01 -10.95
C ARG A 725 8.06 -16.63 -10.56
N VAL A 726 7.58 -16.14 -9.42
CA VAL A 726 8.05 -14.88 -8.82
C VAL A 726 9.25 -15.17 -7.92
N GLU A 727 10.39 -14.54 -8.20
CA GLU A 727 11.61 -14.66 -7.39
C GLU A 727 11.63 -13.64 -6.26
N SER A 728 11.29 -12.39 -6.56
CA SER A 728 11.20 -11.31 -5.58
C SER A 728 10.18 -10.26 -6.00
N ILE A 729 9.67 -9.53 -5.00
CA ILE A 729 8.75 -8.41 -5.19
C ILE A 729 9.35 -7.19 -4.48
N HIS A 730 9.43 -6.06 -5.18
CA HIS A 730 9.95 -4.80 -4.66
C HIS A 730 9.04 -3.65 -5.05
N ASP A 731 8.89 -2.64 -4.20
CA ASP A 731 8.15 -1.43 -4.55
C ASP A 731 8.90 -0.59 -5.59
N ILE A 732 8.16 0.15 -6.42
CA ILE A 732 8.68 0.97 -7.53
C ILE A 732 9.78 1.95 -7.11
N GLU A 733 9.74 2.47 -5.88
CA GLU A 733 10.75 3.39 -5.32
C GLU A 733 12.14 2.74 -5.24
N ARG A 734 12.20 1.39 -5.12
CA ARG A 734 13.46 0.62 -5.10
C ARG A 734 13.82 0.05 -6.46
N GLY A 735 12.99 0.29 -7.48
CA GLY A 735 13.17 -0.30 -8.80
C GLY A 735 14.37 0.26 -9.56
N ALA A 736 14.76 1.51 -9.31
CA ALA A 736 15.97 2.09 -9.90
C ALA A 736 17.22 1.34 -9.41
N ASP A 737 17.36 1.11 -8.11
CA ASP A 737 18.46 0.34 -7.53
C ASP A 737 18.48 -1.10 -8.04
N MET A 738 17.31 -1.72 -8.15
CA MET A 738 17.13 -3.09 -8.63
C MET A 738 17.52 -3.27 -10.10
N LEU A 739 17.24 -2.27 -10.94
CA LEU A 739 17.63 -2.26 -12.35
C LEU A 739 19.11 -1.82 -12.52
N ALA A 740 19.60 -0.92 -11.67
CA ALA A 740 20.94 -0.35 -11.72
C ALA A 740 22.03 -1.22 -11.09
N SER A 741 21.71 -2.05 -10.08
CA SER A 741 22.65 -3.04 -9.54
C SER A 741 23.11 -4.06 -10.60
N GLY A 742 22.51 -3.99 -11.79
CA GLY A 742 22.18 -5.13 -12.60
C GLY A 742 21.33 -6.09 -11.77
N ALA A 743 20.62 -6.99 -12.41
CA ALA A 743 20.65 -8.34 -11.88
C ALA A 743 22.10 -8.86 -12.00
N ALA A 744 23.05 -8.27 -11.25
CA ALA A 744 24.43 -8.71 -11.16
C ALA A 744 24.41 -10.04 -10.44
N GLY A 745 24.18 -11.10 -11.21
CA GLY A 745 24.90 -12.34 -11.03
C GLY A 745 26.39 -12.04 -11.16
N ALA A 746 26.97 -11.47 -10.10
CA ALA A 746 28.37 -11.64 -9.80
C ALA A 746 28.61 -13.16 -9.74
N GLY A 747 29.20 -13.68 -10.82
CA GLY A 747 29.63 -15.07 -10.92
C GLY A 747 28.71 -15.97 -11.72
N GLY A 748 28.71 -15.84 -13.06
CA GLY A 748 28.65 -16.97 -14.00
C GLY A 748 27.46 -17.94 -13.99
N GLY A 749 26.52 -17.83 -13.06
CA GLY A 749 25.34 -18.67 -12.95
C GLY A 749 24.10 -17.92 -13.43
N ARG A 750 23.52 -18.39 -14.54
CA ARG A 750 22.21 -17.94 -15.03
C ARG A 750 21.17 -18.38 -14.02
N ARG A 751 20.81 -17.54 -13.05
CA ARG A 751 19.71 -17.83 -12.12
C ARG A 751 18.38 -17.48 -12.79
N GLY A 752 17.45 -18.43 -12.79
CA GLY A 752 16.09 -18.21 -13.31
C GLY A 752 15.15 -17.64 -12.25
N GLY A 753 14.22 -16.78 -12.68
CA GLY A 753 13.17 -16.18 -11.86
C GLY A 753 12.62 -14.92 -12.53
N MET A 754 11.33 -14.63 -12.35
CA MET A 754 10.77 -13.31 -12.67
C MET A 754 10.87 -12.42 -11.45
N MET A 755 11.51 -11.28 -11.60
CA MET A 755 11.48 -10.25 -10.57
C MET A 755 10.31 -9.30 -10.84
N VAL A 756 9.61 -8.90 -9.79
CA VAL A 756 8.39 -8.11 -9.88
C VAL A 756 8.55 -6.78 -9.17
N ILE A 757 8.14 -5.71 -9.84
CA ILE A 757 7.96 -4.40 -9.26
C ILE A 757 6.47 -4.22 -8.92
N HIS A 758 6.18 -4.00 -7.65
CA HIS A 758 4.88 -3.56 -7.18
C HIS A 758 4.75 -2.05 -7.44
N VAL A 759 3.70 -1.68 -8.18
CA VAL A 759 3.49 -0.31 -8.67
C VAL A 759 2.38 0.36 -7.88
N ASN A 760 1.12 -0.09 -8.01
CA ASN A 760 -0.07 0.52 -7.37
C ASN A 760 -0.79 -0.38 -6.36
#